data_AF-A0A2T4TG53-F1
#
_entry.id   AF-A0A2T4TG53-F1
#
_cell.length_a   1.000
_cell.length_b   1.000
_cell.length_c   1.000
_cell.angle_alpha   90.00
_cell.angle_beta   90.00
_cell.angle_gamma   90.00
#
_symmetry.space_group_name_H-M   'P 1'
#
loop_
_entity.id
_entity.type
_entity.pdbx_description
1 polymer ?
#
loop_
_entity_poly.entity_id
_entity_poly.type
_entity_poly.pdbx_seq_one_letter_code
_entity_poly.pdbx_strand_id
1 'polypeptide(L)'
;MRNSMKKNILAACGLLFCSSLLHAQTTDEVRIDFENQDYQAIGVYDTWLKSPFRSHDGQPATLQGNVQVVSNIDKNYDDVLKSTPNTSDKVLGFQRSRYGSNTFGARIDLKQPFALTKETKYVHVMIHKPKAGRTMLIGLGKRTDRPGQSADTEQFWEFSTKEIEPNKWVDAVFPVKGAGGIDIHSLVVVVDCEDSNGLKDDFLAYIDNIVVNNEVFTTTNREDYPMNYNKDQKCTRTDRGLKGISLGNQTIAVYGDISSSTPAYTYLSKRAFWAKPGETLTPAVQYKGIWMHSYVYVDLNNNGRFEPKVEAGQIVPDAGNELMAYSFLSASDENSGFNSAGTEISGNGRNTLVMPAFTLPDNLQHGFYRMRYKVDWNSSDAGGSIETNNHIINNGGGAMDIRLNVHGDNVTITQGALNGKVVAADDTELNNLSIPFGQPFTIKMKPEHGFNFNGLRVRHGYNLTGDSLSHGTYQYVDELVPRERFNEDGTFTLPAEMVDGDVSLEGIFIDAKTTLTYEVYFNNEFVYSTVVNGAKTGAVTIPEGLNRDFVELSSDTQTVTSLPATVRINAVWTGPMKVATATDTTWYNLKVSSQPKWVSSRTYAPNVYFIDQSDTDKDAALWALTGDPYGGFHLINKAVGPTHVLASASPKGSGNAGGFTYATLESASELPTGYTSGWFLNVSPNDEAGFYICNPEGYGLNYRANNNLAYWTGGKDGGSTFVPTEVKKTSTGISGLTLQQDATTTYDLTGRSVGKNHRGIVIRNGKKLLIK
;
A
#
# COMPACT_ATOMS: atom_id res chain seq x y z
N MET A 1 15.10 93.48 8.80
CA MET A 1 14.00 93.92 7.92
C MET A 1 13.04 92.75 7.74
N ARG A 2 11.76 92.95 8.10
CA ARG A 2 10.49 92.27 7.69
C ARG A 2 10.48 90.74 7.51
N ASN A 3 9.80 89.98 8.39
CA ASN A 3 8.39 89.47 8.29
C ASN A 3 8.14 88.63 7.01
N SER A 4 7.62 87.40 6.98
CA SER A 4 6.41 86.81 7.60
C SER A 4 6.41 85.28 7.31
N MET A 5 6.21 84.36 8.25
CA MET A 5 4.95 83.71 8.70
C MET A 5 4.12 82.90 7.67
N LYS A 6 3.87 81.61 8.01
CA LYS A 6 2.68 80.73 7.77
C LYS A 6 2.51 80.12 6.36
N LYS A 7 2.00 78.90 6.11
CA LYS A 7 1.09 77.97 6.83
C LYS A 7 1.09 76.59 6.13
N ASN A 8 0.73 75.53 6.87
CA ASN A 8 0.48 74.14 6.44
C ASN A 8 -0.65 74.00 5.41
N ILE A 9 -0.53 73.05 4.48
CA ILE A 9 -1.64 72.24 3.91
C ILE A 9 -1.11 70.82 3.62
N LEU A 10 -1.76 69.80 4.22
CA LEU A 10 -1.67 68.39 3.82
C LEU A 10 -2.30 68.22 2.43
N ALA A 11 -1.65 67.45 1.55
CA ALA A 11 -2.31 66.78 0.44
C ALA A 11 -1.71 65.37 0.30
N ALA A 12 -2.54 64.36 0.57
CA ALA A 12 -2.26 62.97 0.29
C ALA A 12 -2.33 62.73 -1.23
N CYS A 13 -1.26 62.20 -1.83
CA CYS A 13 -1.29 61.59 -3.15
C CYS A 13 -0.44 60.32 -3.11
N GLY A 14 -1.09 59.18 -3.29
CA GLY A 14 -0.44 57.88 -3.48
C GLY A 14 0.45 57.92 -4.71
N LEU A 15 1.73 57.59 -4.52
CA LEU A 15 2.65 57.34 -5.61
C LEU A 15 2.46 55.91 -6.10
N LEU A 16 1.73 55.80 -7.21
CA LEU A 16 1.89 54.75 -8.20
C LEU A 16 3.34 54.80 -8.72
N PHE A 17 4.15 53.81 -8.35
CA PHE A 17 5.45 53.60 -8.99
C PHE A 17 5.24 52.88 -10.32
N CYS A 18 5.35 53.63 -11.41
CA CYS A 18 5.57 53.11 -12.76
C CYS A 18 6.96 52.47 -12.85
N SER A 19 7.03 51.14 -12.91
CA SER A 19 8.21 50.42 -13.40
C SER A 19 8.09 50.23 -14.91
N SER A 20 8.95 50.95 -15.64
CA SER A 20 9.16 50.82 -17.08
C SER A 20 9.67 49.42 -17.45
N LEU A 21 8.84 48.68 -18.18
CA LEU A 21 9.18 47.42 -18.85
C LEU A 21 10.20 47.66 -19.98
N LEU A 22 11.38 47.04 -19.85
CA LEU A 22 12.16 46.60 -21.00
C LEU A 22 11.35 45.51 -21.70
N HIS A 23 10.62 45.90 -22.75
CA HIS A 23 9.88 45.00 -23.61
C HIS A 23 10.88 44.19 -24.46
N ALA A 24 11.22 42.98 -24.01
CA ALA A 24 11.41 41.90 -24.96
C ALA A 24 10.05 41.68 -25.65
N GLN A 25 10.02 41.60 -26.98
CA GLN A 25 8.79 41.35 -27.73
C GLN A 25 8.18 40.01 -27.30
N THR A 26 7.21 40.05 -26.39
CA THR A 26 6.34 38.92 -26.07
C THR A 26 5.24 38.87 -27.11
N THR A 27 5.14 37.76 -27.84
CA THR A 27 3.91 37.39 -28.57
C THR A 27 2.73 37.50 -27.61
N ASP A 28 1.76 38.36 -27.91
CA ASP A 28 0.57 38.57 -27.08
C ASP A 28 -0.13 37.23 -26.78
N GLU A 29 -0.31 36.95 -25.48
CA GLU A 29 -1.06 35.79 -24.98
C GLU A 29 -2.52 35.89 -25.48
N VAL A 30 -3.05 34.83 -26.10
CA VAL A 30 -4.48 34.80 -26.46
C VAL A 30 -5.26 34.62 -25.15
N ARG A 31 -6.01 35.66 -24.77
CA ARG A 31 -6.90 35.71 -23.61
C ARG A 31 -8.29 36.19 -24.03
N ILE A 32 -9.32 35.39 -23.73
CA ILE A 32 -10.72 35.71 -24.02
C ILE A 32 -11.55 35.45 -22.74
N ASP A 33 -12.12 36.49 -22.16
CA ASP A 33 -12.97 36.47 -20.96
C ASP A 33 -14.40 37.01 -21.21
N PHE A 34 -14.71 37.42 -22.45
CA PHE A 34 -16.04 37.89 -22.87
C PHE A 34 -16.57 39.12 -22.12
N GLU A 35 -15.79 39.74 -21.23
CA GLU A 35 -16.16 40.99 -20.54
C GLU A 35 -16.31 42.13 -21.53
N ASN A 36 -15.41 42.12 -22.51
CA ASN A 36 -15.38 42.99 -23.66
C ASN A 36 -15.48 42.15 -24.95
N GLN A 37 -15.61 42.82 -26.09
CA GLN A 37 -15.51 42.13 -27.38
C GLN A 37 -14.04 41.85 -27.69
N ASP A 38 -13.41 40.91 -26.98
CA ASP A 38 -12.04 40.41 -27.11
C ASP A 38 -11.88 39.30 -28.16
N TYR A 39 -13.00 38.76 -28.63
CA TYR A 39 -13.13 37.88 -29.80
C TYR A 39 -13.51 38.65 -31.08
N GLN A 40 -13.30 38.05 -32.25
CA GLN A 40 -13.72 38.60 -33.54
C GLN A 40 -15.19 38.29 -33.83
N ALA A 41 -15.57 37.03 -33.70
CA ALA A 41 -16.95 36.56 -33.88
C ALA A 41 -17.19 35.28 -33.06
N ILE A 42 -18.47 34.99 -32.81
CA ILE A 42 -18.93 33.74 -32.18
C ILE A 42 -19.94 33.05 -33.09
N GLY A 43 -19.97 31.73 -33.02
CA GLY A 43 -20.84 30.91 -33.84
C GLY A 43 -20.89 29.47 -33.32
N VAL A 44 -21.43 28.57 -34.13
CA VAL A 44 -21.36 27.13 -33.89
C VAL A 44 -20.58 26.47 -35.02
N TYR A 45 -19.97 25.32 -34.73
CA TYR A 45 -19.26 24.54 -35.73
C TYR A 45 -19.52 23.05 -35.51
N ASP A 46 -19.56 22.31 -36.62
CA ASP A 46 -19.65 20.86 -36.64
C ASP A 46 -18.72 20.36 -37.75
N THR A 47 -17.99 19.28 -37.50
CA THR A 47 -17.11 18.66 -38.52
C THR A 47 -17.91 17.76 -39.46
N TRP A 48 -19.10 17.32 -39.02
CA TRP A 48 -19.99 16.51 -39.81
C TRP A 48 -20.53 17.29 -41.01
N LEU A 49 -20.09 16.90 -42.22
CA LEU A 49 -20.42 17.59 -43.47
C LEU A 49 -21.93 17.76 -43.71
N LYS A 50 -22.76 16.83 -43.20
CA LYS A 50 -24.23 16.86 -43.33
C LYS A 50 -24.93 17.41 -42.08
N SER A 51 -24.19 18.04 -41.18
CA SER A 51 -24.76 18.64 -39.98
C SER A 51 -25.82 19.67 -40.35
N PRO A 52 -27.01 19.66 -39.70
CA PRO A 52 -28.05 20.65 -39.97
C PRO A 52 -27.64 22.07 -39.59
N PHE A 53 -26.54 22.23 -38.83
CA PHE A 53 -25.97 23.50 -38.43
C PHE A 53 -24.93 24.05 -39.42
N ARG A 54 -24.64 23.35 -40.52
CA ARG A 54 -23.72 23.80 -41.58
C ARG A 54 -24.48 24.15 -42.84
N SER A 55 -24.01 25.20 -43.52
CA SER A 55 -24.38 25.47 -44.91
C SER A 55 -23.74 24.44 -45.85
N HIS A 56 -24.47 23.96 -46.85
CA HIS A 56 -24.01 22.92 -47.79
C HIS A 56 -24.38 23.29 -49.22
N ASP A 57 -23.43 23.17 -50.16
CA ASP A 57 -23.65 23.41 -51.60
C ASP A 57 -24.37 24.73 -51.93
N GLY A 58 -24.03 25.80 -51.20
CA GLY A 58 -24.66 27.12 -51.35
C GLY A 58 -26.03 27.27 -50.69
N GLN A 59 -26.56 26.21 -50.06
CA GLN A 59 -27.75 26.27 -49.22
C GLN A 59 -27.41 26.68 -47.79
N PRO A 60 -28.23 27.53 -47.14
CA PRO A 60 -28.03 27.92 -45.75
C PRO A 60 -28.23 26.71 -44.81
N ALA A 61 -27.65 26.79 -43.61
CA ALA A 61 -27.91 25.83 -42.54
C ALA A 61 -29.43 25.69 -42.27
N THR A 62 -29.89 24.45 -42.02
CA THR A 62 -31.30 24.17 -41.75
C THR A 62 -31.68 24.53 -40.31
N LEU A 63 -30.73 24.44 -39.39
CA LEU A 63 -30.87 24.85 -37.99
C LEU A 63 -29.84 25.93 -37.65
N GLN A 64 -30.29 26.94 -36.90
CA GLN A 64 -29.41 27.93 -36.29
C GLN A 64 -28.94 27.42 -34.92
N GLY A 65 -27.64 27.40 -34.68
CA GLY A 65 -27.10 27.09 -33.37
C GLY A 65 -27.25 28.25 -32.39
N ASN A 66 -27.57 27.95 -31.14
CA ASN A 66 -27.70 28.97 -30.09
C ASN A 66 -26.36 29.17 -29.38
N VAL A 67 -25.79 30.37 -29.55
CA VAL A 67 -24.54 30.80 -28.92
C VAL A 67 -24.59 32.30 -28.70
N GLN A 68 -24.32 32.77 -27.48
CA GLN A 68 -24.42 34.18 -27.13
C GLN A 68 -23.60 34.50 -25.87
N VAL A 69 -23.02 35.70 -25.81
CA VAL A 69 -22.48 36.21 -24.55
C VAL A 69 -23.64 36.60 -23.63
N VAL A 70 -23.64 36.03 -22.42
CA VAL A 70 -24.69 36.16 -21.40
C VAL A 70 -24.06 36.49 -20.05
N SER A 71 -24.87 36.82 -19.05
CA SER A 71 -24.41 36.97 -17.67
C SER A 71 -23.87 35.64 -17.12
N ASN A 72 -22.81 35.71 -16.31
CA ASN A 72 -22.28 34.55 -15.61
C ASN A 72 -23.35 33.95 -14.68
N ILE A 73 -23.56 32.66 -14.83
CA ILE A 73 -24.60 31.88 -14.14
C ILE A 73 -24.17 31.36 -12.77
N ASP A 74 -22.88 31.34 -12.49
CA ASP A 74 -22.34 30.85 -11.22
C ASP A 74 -21.09 31.66 -10.83
N LYS A 75 -21.24 32.49 -9.81
CA LYS A 75 -20.16 33.26 -9.18
C LYS A 75 -19.97 32.85 -7.72
N ASN A 76 -20.43 31.65 -7.35
CA ASN A 76 -20.40 31.20 -5.97
C ASN A 76 -18.96 30.93 -5.53
N TYR A 77 -18.72 31.11 -4.23
CA TYR A 77 -17.49 30.66 -3.60
C TYR A 77 -17.45 29.14 -3.56
N ASP A 78 -16.35 28.55 -3.99
CA ASP A 78 -16.12 27.11 -3.93
C ASP A 78 -15.33 26.78 -2.66
N ASP A 79 -15.98 26.08 -1.72
CA ASP A 79 -15.39 25.74 -0.43
C ASP A 79 -14.19 24.80 -0.53
N VAL A 80 -14.07 24.02 -1.61
CA VAL A 80 -12.95 23.11 -1.84
C VAL A 80 -11.77 23.87 -2.44
N LEU A 81 -12.02 24.78 -3.39
CA LEU A 81 -10.98 25.59 -4.02
C LEU A 81 -10.58 26.84 -3.21
N LYS A 82 -11.37 27.17 -2.18
CA LYS A 82 -11.23 28.39 -1.36
C LYS A 82 -11.20 29.69 -2.17
N SER A 83 -11.84 29.69 -3.33
CA SER A 83 -11.90 30.80 -4.27
C SER A 83 -13.22 30.80 -5.01
N THR A 84 -13.55 31.91 -5.67
CA THR A 84 -14.60 31.93 -6.69
C THR A 84 -13.96 31.56 -8.02
N PRO A 85 -14.20 30.35 -8.57
CA PRO A 85 -13.40 29.83 -9.69
C PRO A 85 -13.55 30.64 -10.98
N ASN A 86 -14.70 31.30 -11.15
CA ASN A 86 -14.93 32.24 -12.23
C ASN A 86 -15.60 33.52 -11.69
N THR A 87 -14.86 34.62 -11.68
CA THR A 87 -15.33 35.93 -11.20
C THR A 87 -15.93 36.82 -12.29
N SER A 88 -15.86 36.42 -13.57
CA SER A 88 -16.39 37.18 -14.71
C SER A 88 -17.87 37.51 -14.51
N ASP A 89 -18.30 38.67 -14.99
CA ASP A 89 -19.70 39.08 -15.09
C ASP A 89 -20.36 38.53 -16.36
N LYS A 90 -19.59 38.26 -17.42
CA LYS A 90 -20.08 37.72 -18.70
C LYS A 90 -19.36 36.43 -19.07
N VAL A 91 -20.09 35.56 -19.76
CA VAL A 91 -19.60 34.27 -20.27
C VAL A 91 -20.24 33.95 -21.61
N LEU A 92 -19.66 33.02 -22.37
CA LEU A 92 -20.28 32.51 -23.59
C LEU A 92 -21.24 31.37 -23.26
N GLY A 93 -22.54 31.61 -23.40
CA GLY A 93 -23.56 30.57 -23.36
C GLY A 93 -23.64 29.82 -24.69
N PHE A 94 -23.70 28.49 -24.64
CA PHE A 94 -23.81 27.62 -25.80
C PHE A 94 -24.84 26.51 -25.55
N GLN A 95 -25.73 26.26 -26.51
CA GLN A 95 -26.62 25.10 -26.47
C GLN A 95 -26.00 23.92 -27.19
N ARG A 96 -25.64 22.88 -26.43
CA ARG A 96 -25.34 21.57 -26.99
C ARG A 96 -26.65 20.97 -27.51
N SER A 97 -26.77 20.77 -28.82
CA SER A 97 -27.99 20.23 -29.43
C SER A 97 -27.86 18.74 -29.75
N ARG A 98 -28.89 17.94 -29.48
CA ARG A 98 -28.98 16.52 -29.85
C ARG A 98 -28.87 16.23 -31.35
N TYR A 99 -29.07 17.24 -32.20
CA TYR A 99 -28.94 17.11 -33.66
C TYR A 99 -27.51 17.37 -34.17
N GLY A 100 -26.62 17.89 -33.32
CA GLY A 100 -25.22 18.11 -33.65
C GLY A 100 -24.39 16.85 -33.41
N SER A 101 -23.35 16.64 -34.20
CA SER A 101 -22.44 15.49 -34.01
C SER A 101 -21.70 15.56 -32.68
N ASN A 102 -20.90 14.54 -32.36
CA ASN A 102 -19.99 14.55 -31.20
C ASN A 102 -18.83 15.56 -31.32
N THR A 103 -18.79 16.36 -32.39
CA THR A 103 -17.84 17.45 -32.61
C THR A 103 -18.55 18.81 -32.71
N PHE A 104 -19.86 18.84 -32.46
CA PHE A 104 -20.64 20.06 -32.44
C PHE A 104 -20.27 20.91 -31.23
N GLY A 105 -19.76 22.12 -31.47
CA GLY A 105 -19.25 22.99 -30.43
C GLY A 105 -19.45 24.49 -30.71
N ALA A 106 -19.17 25.28 -29.69
CA ALA A 106 -19.13 26.74 -29.80
C ALA A 106 -17.87 27.14 -30.55
N ARG A 107 -18.01 27.91 -31.64
CA ARG A 107 -16.90 28.49 -32.41
C ARG A 107 -16.62 29.90 -31.91
N ILE A 108 -15.35 30.17 -31.62
CA ILE A 108 -14.83 31.47 -31.23
C ILE A 108 -13.74 31.86 -32.23
N ASP A 109 -13.97 32.90 -33.01
CA ASP A 109 -12.98 33.45 -33.93
C ASP A 109 -12.07 34.43 -33.16
N LEU A 110 -10.76 34.24 -33.26
CA LEU A 110 -9.76 34.99 -32.52
C LEU A 110 -9.45 36.30 -33.25
N LYS A 111 -9.35 37.42 -32.51
CA LYS A 111 -8.86 38.70 -33.09
C LYS A 111 -7.43 38.61 -33.59
N GLN A 112 -6.60 37.90 -32.82
CA GLN A 112 -5.20 37.64 -33.12
C GLN A 112 -5.00 36.13 -33.16
N PRO A 113 -4.57 35.57 -34.30
CA PRO A 113 -4.22 34.16 -34.39
C PRO A 113 -3.03 33.84 -33.48
N PHE A 114 -2.95 32.62 -32.97
CA PHE A 114 -1.73 32.12 -32.32
C PHE A 114 -1.04 31.05 -33.16
N ALA A 115 0.28 31.04 -33.09
CA ALA A 115 1.09 30.04 -33.78
C ALA A 115 1.04 28.69 -33.06
N LEU A 116 0.65 27.64 -33.80
CA LEU A 116 0.76 26.24 -33.38
C LEU A 116 2.18 25.74 -33.66
N THR A 117 2.92 25.45 -32.60
CA THR A 117 4.34 25.12 -32.62
C THR A 117 4.60 23.61 -32.53
N LYS A 118 5.85 23.20 -32.75
CA LYS A 118 6.29 21.82 -32.49
C LYS A 118 6.37 21.51 -30.98
N GLU A 119 6.65 22.53 -30.19
CA GLU A 119 6.55 22.48 -28.73
C GLU A 119 5.08 22.57 -28.32
N THR A 120 4.70 21.76 -27.33
CA THR A 120 3.34 21.74 -26.78
C THR A 120 3.05 23.06 -26.08
N LYS A 121 1.90 23.64 -26.40
CA LYS A 121 1.26 24.70 -25.61
C LYS A 121 0.00 24.14 -24.96
N TYR A 122 -0.54 24.87 -24.00
CA TYR A 122 -1.76 24.49 -23.31
C TYR A 122 -2.81 25.56 -23.52
N VAL A 123 -4.00 25.12 -23.89
CA VAL A 123 -5.18 25.98 -23.92
C VAL A 123 -6.00 25.65 -22.68
N HIS A 124 -6.20 26.65 -21.83
CA HIS A 124 -7.11 26.61 -20.70
C HIS A 124 -8.46 27.16 -21.16
N VAL A 125 -9.55 26.51 -20.77
CA VAL A 125 -10.91 26.94 -21.06
C VAL A 125 -11.77 26.67 -19.83
N MET A 126 -12.33 27.71 -19.23
CA MET A 126 -13.33 27.52 -18.19
C MET A 126 -14.63 27.01 -18.80
N ILE A 127 -15.11 25.86 -18.34
CA ILE A 127 -16.35 25.23 -18.81
C ILE A 127 -17.23 24.92 -17.61
N HIS A 128 -18.50 25.28 -17.72
CA HIS A 128 -19.57 24.86 -16.81
C HIS A 128 -20.66 24.14 -17.61
N LYS A 129 -20.89 22.86 -17.31
CA LYS A 129 -21.91 22.03 -17.99
C LYS A 129 -22.62 21.09 -17.02
N PRO A 130 -23.86 20.65 -17.30
CA PRO A 130 -24.64 19.80 -16.40
C PRO A 130 -24.30 18.31 -16.47
N LYS A 131 -23.40 17.91 -17.39
CA LYS A 131 -23.04 16.51 -17.65
C LYS A 131 -21.55 16.30 -17.45
N ALA A 132 -21.19 15.20 -16.79
CA ALA A 132 -19.79 14.81 -16.61
C ALA A 132 -19.14 14.39 -17.93
N GLY A 133 -17.84 14.12 -17.92
CA GLY A 133 -17.09 13.63 -19.08
C GLY A 133 -16.18 14.69 -19.69
N ARG A 134 -15.25 14.24 -20.54
CA ARG A 134 -14.26 15.12 -21.17
C ARG A 134 -14.88 16.01 -22.24
N THR A 135 -14.16 17.08 -22.54
CA THR A 135 -14.47 18.01 -23.62
C THR A 135 -13.41 17.89 -24.70
N MET A 136 -13.69 18.43 -25.88
CA MET A 136 -12.73 18.45 -26.98
C MET A 136 -12.56 19.89 -27.46
N LEU A 137 -11.32 20.23 -27.84
CA LEU A 137 -10.96 21.48 -28.46
C LEU A 137 -10.46 21.21 -29.88
N ILE A 138 -11.05 21.90 -30.85
CA ILE A 138 -10.62 21.85 -32.25
C ILE A 138 -10.05 23.21 -32.63
N GLY A 139 -8.83 23.23 -33.15
CA GLY A 139 -8.21 24.44 -33.69
C GLY A 139 -8.42 24.55 -35.19
N LEU A 140 -9.08 25.61 -35.63
CA LEU A 140 -9.23 25.92 -37.05
C LEU A 140 -8.16 26.94 -37.44
N GLY A 141 -7.42 26.64 -38.50
CA GLY A 141 -6.32 27.49 -38.93
C GLY A 141 -5.81 27.15 -40.31
N LYS A 142 -4.71 27.81 -40.68
CA LYS A 142 -4.03 27.56 -41.96
C LYS A 142 -2.51 27.66 -41.79
N ARG A 143 -1.79 27.01 -42.69
CA ARG A 143 -0.34 27.15 -42.76
C ARG A 143 0.05 28.50 -43.33
N THR A 144 1.08 29.10 -42.74
CA THR A 144 1.64 30.38 -43.20
C THR A 144 2.31 30.26 -44.57
N ASP A 145 2.74 29.04 -44.95
CA ASP A 145 3.35 28.73 -46.25
C ASP A 145 2.35 28.24 -47.32
N ARG A 146 1.04 28.19 -47.05
CA ARG A 146 0.00 27.75 -48.02
C ARG A 146 -1.12 28.79 -48.18
N PRO A 147 -0.93 29.81 -49.04
CA PRO A 147 -1.90 30.90 -49.21
C PRO A 147 -3.31 30.47 -49.61
N GLY A 148 -3.46 29.34 -50.32
CA GLY A 148 -4.76 28.81 -50.78
C GLY A 148 -5.50 27.93 -49.76
N GLN A 149 -4.91 27.67 -48.58
CA GLN A 149 -5.57 26.89 -47.54
C GLN A 149 -6.61 27.75 -46.79
N SER A 150 -7.81 27.21 -46.60
CA SER A 150 -8.85 27.86 -45.81
C SER A 150 -8.43 27.98 -44.34
N ALA A 151 -8.73 29.11 -43.70
CA ALA A 151 -8.56 29.30 -42.26
C ALA A 151 -9.51 28.41 -41.44
N ASP A 152 -10.53 27.82 -42.07
CA ASP A 152 -11.46 26.86 -41.45
C ASP A 152 -10.92 25.42 -41.51
N THR A 153 -9.66 25.21 -41.90
CA THR A 153 -9.06 23.87 -41.90
C THR A 153 -8.74 23.45 -40.47
N GLU A 154 -9.21 22.28 -40.06
CA GLU A 154 -8.90 21.68 -38.76
C GLU A 154 -7.40 21.33 -38.67
N GLN A 155 -6.72 21.86 -37.66
CA GLN A 155 -5.27 21.68 -37.45
C GLN A 155 -4.95 20.73 -36.29
N PHE A 156 -5.81 20.68 -35.28
CA PHE A 156 -5.71 19.75 -34.16
C PHE A 156 -7.09 19.45 -33.58
N TRP A 157 -7.19 18.31 -32.92
CA TRP A 157 -8.34 17.85 -32.16
C TRP A 157 -7.80 17.27 -30.86
N GLU A 158 -8.06 17.93 -29.73
CA GLU A 158 -7.50 17.53 -28.44
C GLU A 158 -8.60 17.36 -27.41
N PHE A 159 -8.52 16.28 -26.63
CA PHE A 159 -9.40 16.10 -25.48
C PHE A 159 -8.85 16.86 -24.27
N SER A 160 -9.73 17.28 -23.38
CA SER A 160 -9.32 17.81 -22.08
C SER A 160 -8.54 16.73 -21.31
N THR A 161 -7.52 17.17 -20.58
CA THR A 161 -6.68 16.28 -19.76
C THR A 161 -7.44 15.58 -18.64
N LYS A 162 -8.61 16.13 -18.24
CA LYS A 162 -9.51 15.58 -17.21
C LYS A 162 -10.98 15.74 -17.62
N GLU A 163 -11.84 14.96 -16.98
CA GLU A 163 -13.29 15.12 -17.05
C GLU A 163 -13.74 16.42 -16.37
N ILE A 164 -14.85 16.98 -16.85
CA ILE A 164 -15.47 18.17 -16.27
C ILE A 164 -16.51 17.73 -15.24
N GLU A 165 -16.38 18.25 -14.01
CA GLU A 165 -17.38 18.04 -12.96
C GLU A 165 -18.71 18.74 -13.32
N PRO A 166 -19.86 18.05 -13.20
CA PRO A 166 -21.17 18.66 -13.48
C PRO A 166 -21.49 19.86 -12.60
N ASN A 167 -22.08 20.88 -13.21
CA ASN A 167 -22.63 22.07 -12.55
C ASN A 167 -21.63 22.83 -11.68
N LYS A 168 -20.37 22.82 -12.10
CA LYS A 168 -19.31 23.65 -11.52
C LYS A 168 -18.46 24.25 -12.64
N TRP A 169 -17.88 25.40 -12.36
CA TRP A 169 -16.81 25.95 -13.17
C TRP A 169 -15.55 25.09 -13.05
N VAL A 170 -15.06 24.61 -14.19
CA VAL A 170 -13.86 23.78 -14.31
C VAL A 170 -12.96 24.33 -15.42
N ASP A 171 -11.69 24.50 -15.11
CA ASP A 171 -10.61 24.82 -16.05
C ASP A 171 -10.21 23.55 -16.81
N ALA A 172 -10.72 23.43 -18.04
CA ALA A 172 -10.41 22.36 -18.97
C ALA A 172 -9.09 22.67 -19.70
N VAL A 173 -8.09 21.81 -19.54
CA VAL A 173 -6.75 22.01 -20.12
C VAL A 173 -6.55 21.11 -21.33
N PHE A 174 -6.09 21.68 -22.44
CA PHE A 174 -5.87 20.99 -23.72
C PHE A 174 -4.40 21.11 -24.17
N PRO A 175 -3.62 20.02 -24.26
CA PRO A 175 -2.25 20.04 -24.76
C PRO A 175 -2.25 20.10 -26.29
N VAL A 176 -1.96 21.27 -26.87
CA VAL A 176 -1.99 21.48 -28.32
C VAL A 176 -0.58 21.57 -28.90
N LYS A 177 -0.32 20.86 -30.01
CA LYS A 177 0.93 20.94 -30.78
C LYS A 177 0.69 20.66 -32.25
N GLY A 178 1.62 21.06 -33.10
CA GLY A 178 1.54 20.86 -34.54
C GLY A 178 2.90 20.85 -35.23
N ALA A 179 2.89 20.96 -36.56
CA ALA A 179 4.10 20.89 -37.36
C ALA A 179 4.98 22.16 -37.32
N GLY A 180 4.49 23.25 -36.70
CA GLY A 180 5.06 24.59 -36.85
C GLY A 180 4.64 25.26 -38.16
N GLY A 181 4.61 26.60 -38.18
CA GLY A 181 4.19 27.40 -39.34
C GLY A 181 2.69 27.31 -39.64
N ILE A 182 1.86 27.16 -38.59
CA ILE A 182 0.41 27.11 -38.66
C ILE A 182 -0.14 28.19 -37.72
N ASP A 183 -1.02 29.03 -38.23
CA ASP A 183 -1.75 30.02 -37.44
C ASP A 183 -3.17 29.52 -37.18
N ILE A 184 -3.56 29.48 -35.91
CA ILE A 184 -4.89 29.12 -35.45
C ILE A 184 -5.73 30.39 -35.37
N HIS A 185 -6.78 30.45 -36.19
CA HIS A 185 -7.68 31.59 -36.32
C HIS A 185 -8.96 31.44 -35.48
N SER A 186 -9.39 30.22 -35.21
CA SER A 186 -10.59 29.96 -34.42
C SER A 186 -10.42 28.73 -33.54
N LEU A 187 -11.12 28.75 -32.41
CA LEU A 187 -11.26 27.60 -31.52
C LEU A 187 -12.71 27.11 -31.56
N VAL A 188 -12.89 25.79 -31.56
CA VAL A 188 -14.21 25.17 -31.36
C VAL A 188 -14.18 24.36 -30.08
N VAL A 189 -14.97 24.80 -29.09
CA VAL A 189 -15.09 24.15 -27.79
C VAL A 189 -16.29 23.19 -27.84
N VAL A 190 -15.99 21.90 -27.83
CA VAL A 190 -16.97 20.81 -27.86
C VAL A 190 -17.20 20.32 -26.43
N VAL A 191 -18.36 20.67 -25.87
CA VAL A 191 -18.67 20.43 -24.44
C VAL A 191 -19.11 18.98 -24.13
N ASP A 192 -19.45 18.19 -25.15
CA ASP A 192 -19.83 16.77 -25.01
C ASP A 192 -19.48 15.99 -26.28
N CYS A 193 -18.42 15.19 -26.18
CA CYS A 193 -17.77 14.50 -27.30
C CYS A 193 -17.69 12.96 -27.15
N GLU A 194 -17.96 12.44 -25.95
CA GLU A 194 -17.75 11.02 -25.61
C GLU A 194 -18.99 10.15 -25.83
N ASP A 195 -20.18 10.74 -25.93
CA ASP A 195 -21.44 10.00 -26.09
C ASP A 195 -22.07 10.29 -27.45
N SER A 196 -21.77 9.44 -28.44
CA SER A 196 -22.22 9.65 -29.83
C SER A 196 -23.69 9.30 -30.08
N ASN A 197 -24.38 8.59 -29.16
CA ASN A 197 -25.74 8.05 -29.39
C ASN A 197 -26.71 8.25 -28.20
N GLY A 198 -26.24 8.70 -27.04
CA GLY A 198 -27.02 8.79 -25.80
C GLY A 198 -27.59 10.17 -25.47
N LEU A 199 -27.27 11.22 -26.25
CA LEU A 199 -27.80 12.56 -26.02
C LEU A 199 -29.27 12.66 -26.45
N LYS A 200 -30.19 12.55 -25.49
CA LYS A 200 -31.64 12.57 -25.73
C LYS A 200 -32.23 13.98 -25.80
N ASP A 201 -31.63 14.93 -25.08
CA ASP A 201 -32.11 16.31 -24.95
C ASP A 201 -30.97 17.31 -25.07
N ASP A 202 -31.31 18.51 -25.54
CA ASP A 202 -30.40 19.64 -25.61
C ASP A 202 -30.09 20.15 -24.19
N PHE A 203 -28.89 20.67 -23.97
CA PHE A 203 -28.54 21.32 -22.71
C PHE A 203 -27.65 22.55 -22.92
N LEU A 204 -27.67 23.45 -21.94
CA LEU A 204 -26.81 24.63 -21.93
C LEU A 204 -25.47 24.31 -21.26
N ALA A 205 -24.41 24.81 -21.87
CA ALA A 205 -23.08 24.90 -21.29
C ALA A 205 -22.58 26.34 -21.40
N TYR A 206 -21.64 26.69 -20.53
CA TYR A 206 -21.06 28.02 -20.47
C TYR A 206 -19.55 27.89 -20.58
N ILE A 207 -18.95 28.80 -21.36
CA ILE A 207 -17.53 28.82 -21.69
C ILE A 207 -16.99 30.20 -21.33
N ASP A 208 -15.81 30.25 -20.72
CA ASP A 208 -15.17 31.50 -20.34
C ASP A 208 -13.64 31.34 -20.22
N ASN A 209 -12.93 32.45 -19.98
CA ASN A 209 -11.50 32.51 -19.61
C ASN A 209 -10.63 31.57 -20.45
N ILE A 210 -10.68 31.73 -21.78
CA ILE A 210 -9.83 30.99 -22.71
C ILE A 210 -8.44 31.63 -22.67
N VAL A 211 -7.42 30.84 -22.31
CA VAL A 211 -6.03 31.31 -22.20
C VAL A 211 -5.08 30.33 -22.88
N VAL A 212 -4.17 30.83 -23.72
CA VAL A 212 -3.14 30.00 -24.37
C VAL A 212 -1.77 30.29 -23.75
N ASN A 213 -1.24 29.33 -23.00
CA ASN A 213 0.01 29.49 -22.24
C ASN A 213 0.82 28.17 -22.21
N ASN A 214 1.74 28.05 -21.24
CA ASN A 214 2.58 26.86 -21.04
C ASN A 214 2.19 26.05 -19.78
N GLU A 215 1.02 26.34 -19.18
CA GLU A 215 0.60 25.74 -17.92
C GLU A 215 -0.12 24.40 -18.16
N VAL A 216 0.35 23.34 -17.51
CA VAL A 216 -0.14 21.97 -17.80
C VAL A 216 -1.37 21.59 -16.97
N PHE A 217 -1.58 22.29 -15.84
CA PHE A 217 -2.48 21.85 -14.78
C PHE A 217 -3.68 22.76 -14.63
N THR A 218 -4.83 22.13 -14.38
CA THR A 218 -6.07 22.84 -14.08
C THR A 218 -5.95 23.63 -12.79
N THR A 219 -6.40 24.88 -12.83
CA THR A 219 -6.51 25.78 -11.66
C THR A 219 -7.69 25.42 -10.75
N THR A 220 -8.56 24.50 -11.19
CA THR A 220 -9.79 24.10 -10.48
C THR A 220 -9.75 22.66 -9.99
N ASN A 221 -8.56 22.15 -9.64
CA ASN A 221 -8.43 20.77 -9.18
C ASN A 221 -9.09 20.56 -7.81
N ARG A 222 -10.20 19.80 -7.80
CA ARG A 222 -10.97 19.45 -6.59
C ARG A 222 -10.56 18.14 -5.93
N GLU A 223 -9.56 17.44 -6.47
CA GLU A 223 -9.00 16.22 -5.87
C GLU A 223 -8.40 16.47 -4.47
N ASP A 224 -8.50 15.49 -3.58
CA ASP A 224 -7.80 15.50 -2.29
C ASP A 224 -6.28 15.42 -2.50
N TYR A 225 -5.56 16.26 -1.77
CA TYR A 225 -4.11 16.41 -1.78
C TYR A 225 -3.57 16.48 -3.22
N PRO A 226 -3.97 17.51 -3.99
CA PRO A 226 -3.65 17.60 -5.40
C PRO A 226 -2.13 17.68 -5.61
N MET A 227 -1.70 17.23 -6.78
CA MET A 227 -0.33 17.34 -7.26
C MET A 227 -0.34 18.10 -8.58
N ASN A 228 0.69 18.90 -8.83
CA ASN A 228 0.91 19.54 -10.13
C ASN A 228 1.66 18.60 -11.08
N TYR A 229 1.26 17.33 -11.06
CA TYR A 229 1.69 16.23 -11.92
C TYR A 229 0.82 15.01 -11.60
N ASN A 230 0.75 14.04 -12.50
CA ASN A 230 -0.01 12.83 -12.23
C ASN A 230 0.61 12.05 -11.04
N LYS A 231 -0.20 11.61 -10.08
CA LYS A 231 0.27 10.85 -8.90
C LYS A 231 0.96 9.53 -9.25
N ASP A 232 0.78 9.01 -10.48
CA ASP A 232 1.50 7.83 -10.98
C ASP A 232 2.84 8.14 -11.69
N GLN A 233 3.15 9.43 -11.88
CA GLN A 233 4.33 9.92 -12.60
C GLN A 233 5.61 9.31 -12.03
N LYS A 234 6.50 8.89 -12.92
CA LYS A 234 7.84 8.41 -12.55
C LYS A 234 8.87 9.53 -12.62
N CYS A 235 9.93 9.40 -11.84
CA CYS A 235 11.10 10.26 -11.94
C CYS A 235 11.65 10.22 -13.37
N THR A 236 11.92 11.38 -13.96
CA THR A 236 12.59 11.49 -15.27
C THR A 236 14.12 11.50 -15.14
N ARG A 237 14.61 11.80 -13.93
CA ARG A 237 16.03 11.80 -13.54
C ARG A 237 16.38 10.55 -12.74
N THR A 238 17.60 10.06 -12.89
CA THR A 238 18.13 8.92 -12.11
C THR A 238 19.25 9.32 -11.16
N ASP A 239 19.87 10.48 -11.35
CA ASP A 239 20.88 11.07 -10.48
C ASP A 239 20.28 11.91 -9.36
N ARG A 240 18.96 12.16 -9.40
CA ARG A 240 18.23 13.05 -8.49
C ARG A 240 16.86 12.51 -8.12
N GLY A 241 16.48 12.56 -6.83
CA GLY A 241 15.14 12.16 -6.36
C GLY A 241 15.03 11.88 -4.85
N LEU A 242 13.79 11.95 -4.33
CA LEU A 242 13.46 11.71 -2.92
C LEU A 242 13.41 10.20 -2.59
N LYS A 243 14.14 9.78 -1.56
CA LYS A 243 14.33 8.37 -1.18
C LYS A 243 13.68 7.98 0.15
N GLY A 244 13.46 8.93 1.03
CA GLY A 244 13.00 8.65 2.39
C GLY A 244 12.77 9.93 3.17
N ILE A 245 12.13 9.77 4.32
CA ILE A 245 11.64 10.86 5.16
C ILE A 245 11.84 10.53 6.64
N SER A 246 11.95 11.54 7.48
CA SER A 246 12.09 11.37 8.92
C SER A 246 11.49 12.53 9.70
N LEU A 247 11.03 12.24 10.92
CA LEU A 247 10.52 13.20 11.89
C LEU A 247 11.12 12.88 13.27
N GLY A 248 12.02 13.73 13.75
CA GLY A 248 12.78 13.48 14.98
C GLY A 248 13.62 12.21 14.86
N ASN A 249 13.41 11.25 15.77
CA ASN A 249 14.09 9.95 15.77
C ASN A 249 13.41 8.90 14.87
N GLN A 250 12.29 9.22 14.23
CA GLN A 250 11.53 8.29 13.39
C GLN A 250 11.97 8.43 11.94
N THR A 251 12.47 7.35 11.34
CA THR A 251 12.99 7.35 9.96
C THR A 251 12.31 6.28 9.12
N ILE A 252 11.94 6.64 7.89
CA ILE A 252 11.40 5.72 6.89
C ILE A 252 12.21 5.87 5.60
N ALA A 253 13.03 4.87 5.31
CA ALA A 253 13.65 4.71 4.01
C ALA A 253 12.64 4.03 3.07
N VAL A 254 12.35 4.64 1.94
CA VAL A 254 11.36 4.14 0.96
C VAL A 254 12.08 3.49 -0.23
N TYR A 255 13.11 4.15 -0.75
CA TYR A 255 13.85 3.70 -1.93
C TYR A 255 15.35 3.56 -1.64
N GLY A 256 15.92 2.41 -2.04
CA GLY A 256 17.36 2.17 -1.96
C GLY A 256 18.17 3.06 -2.91
N ASP A 257 17.64 3.35 -4.10
CA ASP A 257 18.16 4.30 -5.08
C ASP A 257 17.04 4.88 -5.97
N ILE A 258 17.35 5.90 -6.78
CA ILE A 258 16.43 6.51 -7.74
C ILE A 258 16.69 5.97 -9.15
N SER A 259 15.62 5.55 -9.84
CA SER A 259 15.61 5.13 -11.23
C SER A 259 14.43 5.76 -11.98
N SER A 260 14.36 5.54 -13.30
CA SER A 260 13.21 5.95 -14.11
C SER A 260 11.92 5.16 -13.81
N SER A 261 11.99 4.13 -12.97
CA SER A 261 10.81 3.41 -12.46
C SER A 261 10.37 3.88 -11.07
N THR A 262 11.16 4.72 -10.40
CA THR A 262 10.81 5.30 -9.10
C THR A 262 9.64 6.28 -9.26
N PRO A 263 8.55 6.13 -8.48
CA PRO A 263 7.47 7.11 -8.42
C PRO A 263 7.97 8.48 -7.92
N ALA A 264 7.55 9.57 -8.56
CA ALA A 264 7.79 10.93 -8.09
C ALA A 264 6.82 11.33 -6.96
N TYR A 265 5.73 10.59 -6.77
CA TYR A 265 4.80 10.71 -5.65
C TYR A 265 4.61 9.35 -4.98
N THR A 266 4.67 9.32 -3.65
CA THR A 266 4.41 8.10 -2.86
C THR A 266 3.54 8.43 -1.68
N TYR A 267 2.47 7.66 -1.46
CA TYR A 267 1.67 7.75 -0.24
C TYR A 267 1.85 6.49 0.61
N LEU A 268 2.47 6.65 1.79
CA LEU A 268 2.74 5.59 2.76
C LEU A 268 1.52 5.37 3.67
N SER A 269 0.40 4.95 3.07
CA SER A 269 -0.94 5.00 3.68
C SER A 269 -1.14 4.26 5.00
N LYS A 270 -0.33 3.23 5.27
CA LYS A 270 -0.39 2.45 6.51
C LYS A 270 0.73 2.79 7.49
N ARG A 271 1.65 3.69 7.14
CA ARG A 271 2.72 4.16 8.03
C ARG A 271 2.29 5.47 8.67
N ALA A 272 2.81 5.74 9.86
CA ALA A 272 2.61 7.00 10.55
C ALA A 272 3.89 7.43 11.27
N PHE A 273 4.10 8.73 11.37
CA PHE A 273 4.94 9.29 12.43
C PHE A 273 4.08 9.63 13.64
N TRP A 274 4.64 9.53 14.83
CA TRP A 274 3.97 9.84 16.08
C TRP A 274 4.46 11.18 16.63
N ALA A 275 3.53 11.98 17.15
CA ALA A 275 3.84 13.24 17.81
C ALA A 275 2.77 13.59 18.85
N LYS A 276 3.11 14.49 19.77
CA LYS A 276 2.15 15.08 20.71
C LYS A 276 1.79 16.52 20.33
N PRO A 277 0.60 17.01 20.71
CA PRO A 277 0.31 18.44 20.68
C PRO A 277 1.40 19.23 21.44
N GLY A 278 1.85 20.34 20.87
CA GLY A 278 2.93 21.16 21.44
C GLY A 278 4.35 20.61 21.29
N GLU A 279 4.52 19.43 20.68
CA GLU A 279 5.86 18.87 20.48
C GLU A 279 6.64 19.64 19.40
N THR A 280 7.90 19.94 19.69
CA THR A 280 8.86 20.47 18.71
C THR A 280 9.50 19.33 17.94
N LEU A 281 9.26 19.30 16.63
CA LEU A 281 9.63 18.23 15.73
C LEU A 281 10.67 18.70 14.71
N THR A 282 11.65 17.84 14.42
CA THR A 282 12.67 18.13 13.40
C THR A 282 12.46 17.24 12.18
N PRO A 283 11.93 17.77 11.06
CA PRO A 283 11.76 17.00 9.86
C PRO A 283 13.07 16.89 9.07
N ALA A 284 13.24 15.80 8.33
CA ALA A 284 14.30 15.70 7.33
C ALA A 284 13.91 14.77 6.17
N VAL A 285 14.66 14.89 5.07
CA VAL A 285 14.50 14.08 3.86
C VAL A 285 15.81 13.37 3.54
N GLN A 286 15.70 12.18 2.95
CA GLN A 286 16.79 11.49 2.29
C GLN A 286 16.67 11.73 0.80
N TYR A 287 17.59 12.49 0.21
CA TYR A 287 17.53 12.88 -1.20
C TYR A 287 18.80 12.44 -1.92
N LYS A 288 18.65 11.91 -3.13
CA LYS A 288 19.75 11.74 -4.08
C LYS A 288 19.87 13.04 -4.87
N GLY A 289 21.04 13.65 -4.93
CA GLY A 289 21.28 14.85 -5.72
C GLY A 289 22.20 15.85 -5.03
N ILE A 290 22.55 16.91 -5.75
CA ILE A 290 23.52 17.91 -5.29
C ILE A 290 22.84 19.15 -4.71
N TRP A 291 21.75 19.63 -5.31
CA TRP A 291 21.10 20.88 -4.91
C TRP A 291 19.61 20.88 -5.19
N MET A 292 18.82 20.97 -4.11
CA MET A 292 17.37 21.17 -4.04
C MET A 292 17.01 21.73 -2.65
N HIS A 293 15.73 22.03 -2.41
CA HIS A 293 15.19 22.43 -1.12
C HIS A 293 14.06 21.50 -0.67
N SER A 294 13.83 21.43 0.63
CA SER A 294 12.86 20.54 1.26
C SER A 294 11.76 21.35 1.94
N TYR A 295 10.55 20.80 1.92
CA TYR A 295 9.33 21.40 2.44
C TYR A 295 8.51 20.32 3.15
N VAL A 296 7.88 20.68 4.27
CA VAL A 296 7.01 19.78 5.03
C VAL A 296 5.69 20.46 5.34
N TYR A 297 4.61 19.75 5.06
CA TYR A 297 3.24 20.20 5.26
C TYR A 297 2.48 19.26 6.18
N VAL A 298 1.52 19.80 6.94
CA VAL A 298 0.55 19.04 7.71
C VAL A 298 -0.83 19.65 7.46
N ASP A 299 -1.77 18.84 7.02
CA ASP A 299 -3.19 19.23 6.88
C ASP A 299 -3.77 19.26 8.29
N LEU A 300 -3.70 20.41 8.96
CA LEU A 300 -4.03 20.57 10.38
C LEU A 300 -5.54 20.58 10.61
N ASN A 301 -6.31 20.96 9.61
CA ASN A 301 -7.76 21.05 9.68
C ASN A 301 -8.49 19.82 9.05
N ASN A 302 -7.73 18.87 8.51
CA ASN A 302 -8.21 17.64 7.85
C ASN A 302 -9.20 17.92 6.70
N ASN A 303 -8.98 18.98 5.92
CA ASN A 303 -9.86 19.35 4.81
C ASN A 303 -9.46 18.73 3.46
N GLY A 304 -8.44 17.87 3.44
CA GLY A 304 -7.96 17.21 2.24
C GLY A 304 -6.99 18.05 1.41
N ARG A 305 -6.48 19.17 1.94
CA ARG A 305 -5.54 20.06 1.26
C ARG A 305 -4.43 20.49 2.20
N PHE A 306 -3.40 21.07 1.60
CA PHE A 306 -2.37 21.79 2.33
C PHE A 306 -2.49 23.25 1.94
N GLU A 307 -2.62 24.13 2.93
CA GLU A 307 -2.83 25.56 2.76
C GLU A 307 -1.59 26.35 3.22
N PRO A 308 -0.52 26.42 2.39
CA PRO A 308 0.62 27.28 2.70
C PRO A 308 0.20 28.76 2.69
N LYS A 309 0.56 29.49 3.75
CA LYS A 309 0.38 30.93 3.88
C LYS A 309 1.76 31.57 4.03
N VAL A 310 2.33 31.97 2.89
CA VAL A 310 3.65 32.59 2.82
C VAL A 310 3.58 33.92 2.08
N GLU A 311 4.33 34.89 2.57
CA GLU A 311 4.51 36.20 1.95
C GLU A 311 6.00 36.56 1.98
N ALA A 312 6.53 37.07 0.89
CA ALA A 312 7.96 37.42 0.77
C ALA A 312 8.93 36.29 1.17
N GLY A 313 8.56 35.02 0.94
CA GLY A 313 9.38 33.85 1.27
C GLY A 313 9.35 33.45 2.75
N GLN A 314 8.47 34.07 3.55
CA GLN A 314 8.31 33.82 4.98
C GLN A 314 6.90 33.33 5.31
N ILE A 315 6.75 32.52 6.35
CA ILE A 315 5.44 32.10 6.88
C ILE A 315 4.73 33.34 7.44
N VAL A 316 3.47 33.53 7.05
CA VAL A 316 2.61 34.54 7.66
C VAL A 316 2.18 34.04 9.04
N PRO A 317 2.55 34.73 10.13
CA PRO A 317 2.15 34.32 11.48
C PRO A 317 0.63 34.29 11.65
N ASP A 318 0.12 33.35 12.45
CA ASP A 318 -1.29 33.23 12.83
C ASP A 318 -2.30 33.09 11.67
N ALA A 319 -1.84 32.77 10.46
CA ALA A 319 -2.69 32.66 9.27
C ALA A 319 -3.28 31.25 9.04
N GLY A 320 -3.11 30.32 9.99
CA GLY A 320 -3.45 28.91 9.80
C GLY A 320 -2.56 28.22 8.76
N ASN A 321 -1.28 28.59 8.71
CA ASN A 321 -0.32 28.06 7.75
C ASN A 321 -0.06 26.56 7.97
N GLU A 322 -0.13 25.79 6.89
CA GLU A 322 0.09 24.34 6.90
C GLU A 322 1.44 23.91 6.30
N LEU A 323 2.26 24.86 5.84
CA LEU A 323 3.68 24.65 5.52
C LEU A 323 4.52 24.76 6.80
N MET A 324 4.72 23.65 7.48
CA MET A 324 5.32 23.60 8.82
C MET A 324 6.82 23.93 8.83
N ALA A 325 7.56 23.47 7.82
CA ALA A 325 9.00 23.73 7.73
C ALA A 325 9.49 23.72 6.29
N TYR A 326 10.55 24.49 6.01
CA TYR A 326 11.26 24.48 4.74
C TYR A 326 12.71 24.92 4.89
N SER A 327 13.59 24.37 4.06
CA SER A 327 15.02 24.64 4.12
C SER A 327 15.40 25.96 3.45
N PHE A 328 14.66 26.35 2.40
CA PHE A 328 14.82 27.62 1.69
C PHE A 328 13.56 27.97 0.87
N LEU A 329 13.17 29.24 0.87
CA LEU A 329 12.13 29.80 0.02
C LEU A 329 12.46 31.26 -0.30
N SER A 330 12.36 31.64 -1.58
CA SER A 330 12.52 33.01 -2.05
C SER A 330 11.28 33.49 -2.79
N ALA A 331 10.99 34.79 -2.67
CA ALA A 331 9.83 35.44 -3.27
C ALA A 331 10.05 35.96 -4.70
N SER A 332 11.30 36.23 -5.11
CA SER A 332 11.56 36.87 -6.42
C SER A 332 13.03 36.83 -6.86
N ASP A 333 13.98 36.75 -5.93
CA ASP A 333 15.41 36.68 -6.24
C ASP A 333 15.95 35.29 -5.88
N GLU A 334 16.39 34.51 -6.85
CA GLU A 334 17.01 33.22 -6.54
C GLU A 334 18.28 33.37 -5.70
N ASN A 335 18.91 34.55 -5.60
CA ASN A 335 20.18 34.73 -4.89
C ASN A 335 20.07 34.82 -3.36
N SER A 336 18.88 35.14 -2.82
CA SER A 336 18.62 35.17 -1.38
C SER A 336 17.17 34.77 -1.05
N GLY A 337 16.93 34.34 0.18
CA GLY A 337 15.62 33.90 0.65
C GLY A 337 15.70 33.53 2.12
N PHE A 338 14.70 32.82 2.63
CA PHE A 338 14.61 32.47 4.05
C PHE A 338 14.43 30.97 4.25
N ASN A 339 14.80 30.45 5.41
CA ASN A 339 14.26 29.17 5.91
C ASN A 339 12.99 29.42 6.76
N SER A 340 12.33 28.35 7.18
CA SER A 340 11.10 28.47 8.00
C SER A 340 11.28 29.08 9.39
N ALA A 341 12.53 29.27 9.87
CA ALA A 341 12.82 30.00 11.09
C ALA A 341 13.00 31.51 10.84
N GLY A 342 12.77 32.00 9.62
CA GLY A 342 12.96 33.39 9.23
C GLY A 342 14.44 33.80 9.09
N THR A 343 15.37 32.84 9.05
CA THR A 343 16.78 33.14 8.83
C THR A 343 17.04 33.37 7.35
N GLU A 344 17.62 34.52 7.01
CA GLU A 344 18.03 34.82 5.64
C GLU A 344 19.20 33.91 5.21
N ILE A 345 19.12 33.35 4.01
CA ILE A 345 20.11 32.49 3.40
C ILE A 345 20.41 33.04 2.01
N SER A 346 21.69 33.17 1.67
CA SER A 346 22.14 33.72 0.38
C SER A 346 23.32 32.95 -0.21
N GLY A 347 23.61 33.20 -1.49
CA GLY A 347 24.73 32.61 -2.20
C GLY A 347 24.67 31.07 -2.24
N ASN A 348 25.79 30.39 -2.03
CA ASN A 348 25.84 28.91 -2.03
C ASN A 348 25.24 28.27 -0.77
N GLY A 349 25.00 29.04 0.30
CA GLY A 349 24.36 28.54 1.52
C GLY A 349 22.92 28.07 1.31
N ARG A 350 22.30 28.53 0.21
CA ARG A 350 20.97 28.09 -0.22
C ARG A 350 20.93 26.59 -0.50
N ASN A 351 22.05 25.97 -0.90
CA ASN A 351 22.10 24.53 -1.16
C ASN A 351 21.96 23.72 0.13
N THR A 352 20.74 23.62 0.62
CA THR A 352 20.39 22.95 1.87
C THR A 352 19.04 22.26 1.75
N LEU A 353 18.98 21.05 2.30
CA LEU A 353 17.77 20.29 2.57
C LEU A 353 17.46 20.24 4.08
N VAL A 354 18.26 20.93 4.89
CA VAL A 354 18.10 20.98 6.34
C VAL A 354 17.00 21.97 6.67
N MET A 355 15.91 21.46 7.23
CA MET A 355 14.78 22.26 7.69
C MET A 355 14.96 22.61 9.18
N PRO A 356 14.63 23.84 9.58
CA PRO A 356 14.41 24.16 10.99
C PRO A 356 13.32 23.27 11.61
N ALA A 357 13.39 23.09 12.93
CA ALA A 357 12.32 22.45 13.69
C ALA A 357 11.05 23.31 13.69
N PHE A 358 9.89 22.66 13.85
CA PHE A 358 8.59 23.31 14.00
C PHE A 358 7.85 22.74 15.21
N THR A 359 6.88 23.46 15.74
CA THR A 359 6.06 23.01 16.88
C THR A 359 4.62 22.81 16.42
N LEU A 360 4.02 21.68 16.79
CA LEU A 360 2.59 21.45 16.56
C LEU A 360 1.74 22.33 17.49
N PRO A 361 0.53 22.76 17.09
CA PRO A 361 -0.36 23.49 18.00
C PRO A 361 -0.63 22.71 19.29
N ASP A 362 -0.53 23.37 20.44
CA ASP A 362 -0.76 22.76 21.77
C ASP A 362 -2.17 22.20 21.94
N ASN A 363 -3.14 22.76 21.21
CA ASN A 363 -4.55 22.40 21.23
C ASN A 363 -4.98 21.50 20.05
N LEU A 364 -4.02 21.01 19.26
CA LEU A 364 -4.32 20.09 18.15
C LEU A 364 -4.99 18.84 18.71
N GLN A 365 -6.13 18.46 18.13
CA GLN A 365 -6.87 17.30 18.58
C GLN A 365 -6.09 16.02 18.30
N HIS A 366 -6.31 14.99 19.11
CA HIS A 366 -5.73 13.68 18.82
C HIS A 366 -6.40 13.08 17.57
N GLY A 367 -5.61 12.47 16.70
CA GLY A 367 -6.11 11.94 15.44
C GLY A 367 -5.03 11.65 14.42
N PHE A 368 -5.46 11.08 13.30
CA PHE A 368 -4.62 10.93 12.12
C PHE A 368 -4.80 12.12 11.16
N TYR A 369 -3.70 12.78 10.88
CA TYR A 369 -3.59 13.88 9.92
C TYR A 369 -2.74 13.46 8.72
N ARG A 370 -2.92 14.11 7.57
CA ARG A 370 -2.02 13.94 6.42
C ARG A 370 -0.80 14.83 6.61
N MET A 371 0.39 14.28 6.38
CA MET A 371 1.66 14.99 6.32
C MET A 371 2.33 14.75 4.97
N ARG A 372 2.90 15.80 4.37
CA ARG A 372 3.63 15.72 3.09
C ARG A 372 5.06 16.21 3.26
N TYR A 373 6.00 15.47 2.71
CA TYR A 373 7.37 15.91 2.45
C TYR A 373 7.50 16.17 0.96
N LYS A 374 8.05 17.32 0.59
CA LYS A 374 8.30 17.68 -0.80
C LYS A 374 9.76 18.13 -0.95
N VAL A 375 10.40 17.69 -2.03
CA VAL A 375 11.68 18.26 -2.48
C VAL A 375 11.45 18.98 -3.80
N ASP A 376 11.81 20.26 -3.84
CA ASP A 376 11.54 21.17 -4.95
C ASP A 376 12.64 22.22 -5.08
N TRP A 377 12.65 23.00 -6.18
CA TRP A 377 13.66 24.02 -6.41
C TRP A 377 13.39 25.31 -5.64
N ASN A 378 12.21 25.91 -5.75
CA ASN A 378 11.82 27.10 -4.99
C ASN A 378 10.30 27.31 -5.08
N SER A 379 9.51 26.53 -4.36
CA SER A 379 8.05 26.67 -4.41
C SER A 379 7.40 26.26 -3.09
N SER A 380 6.52 27.10 -2.58
CA SER A 380 5.68 26.80 -1.43
C SER A 380 4.43 25.99 -1.79
N ASP A 381 4.07 25.88 -3.07
CA ASP A 381 2.91 25.10 -3.52
C ASP A 381 3.10 23.61 -3.18
N ALA A 382 2.19 23.04 -2.38
CA ALA A 382 2.27 21.64 -1.96
C ALA A 382 2.20 20.64 -3.14
N GLY A 383 1.66 21.05 -4.30
CA GLY A 383 1.62 20.27 -5.53
C GLY A 383 2.95 20.25 -6.30
N GLY A 384 3.87 21.17 -5.99
CA GLY A 384 5.18 21.32 -6.63
C GLY A 384 5.24 22.40 -7.71
N SER A 385 6.44 22.90 -8.02
CA SER A 385 6.63 23.95 -9.02
C SER A 385 6.19 23.52 -10.42
N ILE A 386 5.50 24.43 -11.11
CA ILE A 386 5.06 24.32 -12.52
C ILE A 386 5.86 25.20 -13.47
N GLU A 387 6.75 26.06 -12.95
CA GLU A 387 7.55 26.98 -13.76
C GLU A 387 8.34 26.22 -14.82
N THR A 388 8.32 26.68 -16.08
CA THR A 388 8.89 25.94 -17.23
C THR A 388 10.33 25.50 -17.01
N ASN A 389 11.17 26.35 -16.40
CA ASN A 389 12.58 26.04 -16.13
C ASN A 389 12.82 25.40 -14.76
N ASN A 390 11.81 25.36 -13.89
CA ASN A 390 11.90 24.89 -12.51
C ASN A 390 10.85 23.83 -12.15
N HIS A 391 10.23 23.19 -13.15
CA HIS A 391 9.18 22.21 -12.94
C HIS A 391 9.68 21.05 -12.08
N ILE A 392 8.95 20.71 -11.01
CA ILE A 392 9.41 19.79 -9.96
C ILE A 392 9.94 18.47 -10.51
N ILE A 393 9.23 17.85 -11.46
CA ILE A 393 9.64 16.59 -12.09
C ILE A 393 10.96 16.71 -12.86
N ASN A 394 11.13 17.78 -13.65
CA ASN A 394 12.31 17.96 -14.49
C ASN A 394 13.58 18.23 -13.65
N ASN A 395 13.41 18.91 -12.51
CA ASN A 395 14.49 19.19 -11.56
C ASN A 395 14.85 18.00 -10.67
N GLY A 396 14.14 16.87 -10.79
CA GLY A 396 14.36 15.68 -9.97
C GLY A 396 13.84 15.85 -8.55
N GLY A 397 12.80 16.66 -8.36
CA GLY A 397 12.01 16.77 -7.14
C GLY A 397 10.97 15.65 -7.02
N GLY A 398 10.10 15.77 -6.02
CA GLY A 398 9.02 14.81 -5.77
C GLY A 398 8.41 14.98 -4.38
N ALA A 399 7.41 14.17 -4.06
CA ALA A 399 6.68 14.24 -2.80
C ALA A 399 6.41 12.85 -2.18
N MET A 400 6.41 12.80 -0.86
CA MET A 400 6.03 11.64 -0.06
C MET A 400 5.02 12.04 0.99
N ASP A 401 3.86 11.40 0.95
CA ASP A 401 2.78 11.58 1.90
C ASP A 401 2.81 10.44 2.93
N ILE A 402 2.52 10.78 4.18
CA ILE A 402 2.43 9.85 5.31
C ILE A 402 1.34 10.34 6.28
N ARG A 403 0.91 9.47 7.20
CA ARG A 403 0.07 9.89 8.33
C ARG A 403 0.93 10.52 9.44
N LEU A 404 0.40 11.54 10.09
CA LEU A 404 0.86 12.00 11.39
C LEU A 404 -0.17 11.55 12.41
N ASN A 405 0.25 10.71 13.35
CA ASN A 405 -0.55 10.30 14.49
C ASN A 405 -0.29 11.27 15.65
N VAL A 406 -1.24 12.17 15.89
CA VAL A 406 -1.19 13.09 17.02
C VAL A 406 -1.90 12.40 18.18
N HIS A 407 -1.17 12.08 19.25
CA HIS A 407 -1.69 11.22 20.32
C HIS A 407 -1.44 11.78 21.71
N GLY A 408 -2.23 11.30 22.68
CA GLY A 408 -2.01 11.51 24.11
C GLY A 408 -1.15 10.41 24.72
N ASP A 409 -1.00 10.44 26.05
CA ASP A 409 -0.28 9.40 26.79
C ASP A 409 -1.04 8.06 26.84
N ASN A 410 -2.36 8.12 26.81
CA ASN A 410 -3.25 6.97 26.91
C ASN A 410 -4.31 6.99 25.80
N VAL A 411 -4.82 5.81 25.50
CA VAL A 411 -5.96 5.56 24.62
C VAL A 411 -7.03 4.76 25.36
N THR A 412 -8.21 4.63 24.77
CA THR A 412 -9.29 3.82 25.34
C THR A 412 -9.39 2.47 24.65
N ILE A 413 -9.69 1.43 25.41
CA ILE A 413 -10.06 0.12 24.89
C ILE A 413 -11.48 -0.25 25.32
N THR A 414 -12.26 -0.71 24.36
CA THR A 414 -13.65 -1.12 24.50
C THR A 414 -13.85 -2.51 23.93
N GLN A 415 -14.90 -3.20 24.38
CA GLN A 415 -15.31 -4.47 23.80
C GLN A 415 -16.82 -4.51 23.54
N GLY A 416 -17.20 -5.19 22.47
CA GLY A 416 -18.58 -5.54 22.17
C GLY A 416 -18.64 -6.95 21.61
N ALA A 417 -19.27 -7.89 22.31
CA ALA A 417 -19.43 -9.25 21.84
C ALA A 417 -20.77 -9.84 22.26
N LEU A 418 -21.28 -10.77 21.45
CA LEU A 418 -22.42 -11.60 21.79
C LEU A 418 -21.91 -12.97 22.28
N ASN A 419 -22.59 -13.57 23.25
CA ASN A 419 -22.30 -14.93 23.74
C ASN A 419 -20.93 -15.13 24.43
N GLY A 420 -20.37 -14.04 24.95
CA GLY A 420 -19.12 -14.02 25.69
C GLY A 420 -18.68 -12.59 25.97
N LYS A 421 -17.48 -12.43 26.53
CA LYS A 421 -16.83 -11.15 26.77
C LYS A 421 -15.35 -11.23 26.43
N VAL A 422 -14.78 -10.11 26.03
CA VAL A 422 -13.32 -9.92 26.02
C VAL A 422 -12.94 -9.12 27.27
N VAL A 423 -11.96 -9.58 28.03
CA VAL A 423 -11.49 -8.94 29.27
C VAL A 423 -9.98 -8.70 29.20
N ALA A 424 -9.42 -7.90 30.10
CA ALA A 424 -7.99 -7.84 30.31
C ALA A 424 -7.46 -9.17 30.88
N ALA A 425 -6.14 -9.39 30.82
CA ALA A 425 -5.51 -10.61 31.32
C ALA A 425 -5.81 -10.90 32.81
N ASP A 426 -6.02 -9.86 33.61
CA ASP A 426 -6.37 -9.92 35.04
C ASP A 426 -7.88 -9.97 35.30
N ASP A 427 -8.67 -10.25 34.25
CA ASP A 427 -10.12 -10.33 34.25
C ASP A 427 -10.87 -8.99 34.37
N THR A 428 -10.19 -7.84 34.29
CA THR A 428 -10.81 -6.51 34.24
C THR A 428 -11.68 -6.32 33.00
N GLU A 429 -12.87 -5.73 33.15
CA GLU A 429 -13.76 -5.42 32.01
C GLU A 429 -13.23 -4.27 31.14
N LEU A 430 -13.36 -4.42 29.82
CA LEU A 430 -12.92 -3.44 28.83
C LEU A 430 -14.08 -2.51 28.44
N ASN A 431 -14.48 -1.63 29.36
CA ASN A 431 -15.51 -0.62 29.11
C ASN A 431 -14.90 0.79 29.20
N ASN A 432 -14.36 1.27 28.08
CA ASN A 432 -13.57 2.50 27.99
C ASN A 432 -12.37 2.48 28.95
N LEU A 433 -11.71 1.33 29.08
CA LEU A 433 -10.53 1.19 29.93
C LEU A 433 -9.39 2.02 29.34
N SER A 434 -8.72 2.82 30.16
CA SER A 434 -7.57 3.61 29.72
C SER A 434 -6.30 2.75 29.74
N ILE A 435 -5.58 2.72 28.62
CA ILE A 435 -4.32 1.98 28.46
C ILE A 435 -3.25 2.87 27.83
N PRO A 436 -1.95 2.65 28.11
CA PRO A 436 -0.87 3.46 27.53
C PRO A 436 -0.80 3.34 26.00
N PHE A 437 -0.66 4.47 25.31
CA PHE A 437 -0.49 4.51 23.85
C PHE A 437 0.79 3.78 23.42
N GLY A 438 0.73 3.05 22.30
CA GLY A 438 1.89 2.41 21.68
C GLY A 438 2.56 1.34 22.54
N GLN A 439 1.84 0.77 23.51
CA GLN A 439 2.32 -0.34 24.35
C GLN A 439 1.49 -1.60 24.07
N PRO A 440 2.11 -2.80 24.08
CA PRO A 440 1.35 -4.04 23.96
C PRO A 440 0.33 -4.20 25.09
N PHE A 441 -0.84 -4.75 24.79
CA PHE A 441 -1.90 -4.96 25.78
C PHE A 441 -2.46 -6.38 25.71
N THR A 442 -2.42 -7.11 26.83
CA THR A 442 -2.86 -8.51 26.89
C THR A 442 -4.34 -8.60 27.28
N ILE A 443 -5.10 -9.27 26.44
CA ILE A 443 -6.53 -9.57 26.62
C ILE A 443 -6.76 -11.07 26.80
N LYS A 444 -7.97 -11.42 27.22
CA LYS A 444 -8.44 -12.79 27.39
C LYS A 444 -9.88 -12.94 26.91
N MET A 445 -10.12 -13.99 26.13
CA MET A 445 -11.44 -14.38 25.68
C MET A 445 -12.18 -15.13 26.79
N LYS A 446 -13.39 -14.69 27.15
CA LYS A 446 -14.28 -15.35 28.10
C LYS A 446 -15.61 -15.73 27.43
N PRO A 447 -15.69 -16.92 26.81
CA PRO A 447 -16.96 -17.43 26.29
C PRO A 447 -17.99 -17.59 27.41
N GLU A 448 -19.27 -17.34 27.10
CA GLU A 448 -20.38 -17.67 27.99
C GLU A 448 -20.63 -19.19 28.02
N HIS A 449 -21.35 -19.69 29.03
CA HIS A 449 -21.69 -21.10 29.12
C HIS A 449 -22.35 -21.63 27.84
N GLY A 450 -21.74 -22.67 27.25
CA GLY A 450 -22.19 -23.28 26.01
C GLY A 450 -21.57 -22.70 24.74
N PHE A 451 -20.61 -21.77 24.85
CA PHE A 451 -19.89 -21.19 23.71
C PHE A 451 -18.38 -21.44 23.79
N ASN A 452 -17.74 -21.42 22.62
CA ASN A 452 -16.30 -21.29 22.41
C ASN A 452 -16.01 -19.99 21.66
N PHE A 453 -14.75 -19.60 21.51
CA PHE A 453 -14.36 -18.48 20.66
C PHE A 453 -13.59 -18.95 19.42
N ASN A 454 -13.77 -18.24 18.31
CA ASN A 454 -13.13 -18.51 17.01
C ASN A 454 -12.05 -17.50 16.62
N GLY A 455 -11.99 -16.39 17.36
CA GLY A 455 -11.08 -15.29 17.06
C GLY A 455 -11.62 -13.97 17.57
N LEU A 456 -11.06 -12.90 17.05
CA LEU A 456 -11.30 -11.54 17.46
C LEU A 456 -11.18 -10.61 16.26
N ARG A 457 -12.11 -9.68 16.12
CA ARG A 457 -11.91 -8.51 15.25
C ARG A 457 -11.41 -7.35 16.11
N VAL A 458 -10.29 -6.76 15.70
CA VAL A 458 -9.66 -5.62 16.34
C VAL A 458 -9.84 -4.42 15.42
N ARG A 459 -10.59 -3.41 15.87
CA ARG A 459 -10.66 -2.11 15.24
C ARG A 459 -9.79 -1.15 16.02
N HIS A 460 -8.81 -0.52 15.41
CA HIS A 460 -7.91 0.40 16.11
C HIS A 460 -7.61 1.67 15.29
N GLY A 461 -7.44 2.79 15.99
CA GLY A 461 -7.18 4.11 15.41
C GLY A 461 -8.08 5.20 16.03
N TYR A 462 -8.52 6.14 15.21
CA TYR A 462 -9.41 7.24 15.61
C TYR A 462 -10.71 7.21 14.83
N ASN A 463 -11.73 7.91 15.34
CA ASN A 463 -13.05 7.99 14.70
C ASN A 463 -13.67 6.61 14.41
N LEU A 464 -13.61 5.68 15.38
CA LEU A 464 -13.97 4.27 15.18
C LEU A 464 -15.44 4.02 14.75
N THR A 465 -16.30 5.02 14.92
CA THR A 465 -17.72 4.99 14.54
C THR A 465 -18.02 5.67 13.20
N GLY A 466 -17.08 6.43 12.65
CA GLY A 466 -17.22 7.14 11.38
C GLY A 466 -16.66 6.34 10.20
N ASP A 467 -16.35 7.04 9.10
CA ASP A 467 -15.71 6.44 7.94
C ASP A 467 -14.23 6.13 8.21
N SER A 468 -13.77 4.97 7.72
CA SER A 468 -12.37 4.54 7.84
C SER A 468 -11.37 5.45 7.10
N LEU A 469 -11.85 6.31 6.21
CA LEU A 469 -11.08 7.25 5.43
C LEU A 469 -11.66 8.66 5.61
N SER A 470 -10.80 9.63 5.89
CA SER A 470 -11.10 11.06 5.76
C SER A 470 -10.18 11.64 4.69
N HIS A 471 -10.72 12.12 3.57
CA HIS A 471 -9.94 12.62 2.42
C HIS A 471 -8.84 11.64 1.93
N GLY A 472 -9.11 10.32 2.00
CA GLY A 472 -8.13 9.27 1.67
C GLY A 472 -7.04 9.02 2.73
N THR A 473 -7.14 9.64 3.91
CA THR A 473 -6.32 9.38 5.10
C THR A 473 -7.00 8.35 5.99
N TYR A 474 -6.33 7.22 6.26
CA TYR A 474 -6.86 6.18 7.15
C TYR A 474 -7.04 6.68 8.58
N GLN A 475 -8.27 6.59 9.06
CA GLN A 475 -8.67 6.95 10.42
C GLN A 475 -8.63 5.75 11.36
N TYR A 476 -9.06 4.58 10.90
CA TYR A 476 -8.91 3.33 11.64
C TYR A 476 -8.68 2.15 10.69
N VAL A 477 -8.22 1.04 11.26
CA VAL A 477 -8.02 -0.24 10.57
C VAL A 477 -8.79 -1.34 11.29
N ASP A 478 -9.35 -2.27 10.52
CA ASP A 478 -9.95 -3.50 11.03
C ASP A 478 -8.99 -4.67 10.74
N GLU A 479 -8.62 -5.41 11.77
CA GLU A 479 -7.82 -6.63 11.68
C GLU A 479 -8.57 -7.83 12.27
N LEU A 480 -8.40 -8.99 11.62
CA LEU A 480 -8.95 -10.25 12.13
C LEU A 480 -7.82 -11.08 12.74
N VAL A 481 -7.94 -11.37 14.03
CA VAL A 481 -7.04 -12.26 14.77
C VAL A 481 -7.72 -13.62 14.91
N PRO A 482 -7.24 -14.66 14.19
CA PRO A 482 -7.87 -15.97 14.24
C PRO A 482 -7.47 -16.74 15.51
N ARG A 483 -8.26 -17.75 15.91
CA ARG A 483 -8.10 -18.52 17.15
C ARG A 483 -6.69 -19.07 17.36
N GLU A 484 -5.99 -19.43 16.31
CA GLU A 484 -4.67 -20.08 16.35
C GLU A 484 -3.58 -19.12 16.85
N ARG A 485 -3.84 -17.80 16.83
CA ARG A 485 -2.93 -16.80 17.41
C ARG A 485 -3.09 -16.63 18.92
N PHE A 486 -4.11 -17.23 19.53
CA PHE A 486 -4.35 -17.17 20.97
C PHE A 486 -3.66 -18.32 21.69
N ASN A 487 -3.19 -18.04 22.91
CA ASN A 487 -2.73 -19.07 23.83
C ASN A 487 -3.87 -20.03 24.22
N GLU A 488 -3.50 -21.18 24.79
CA GLU A 488 -4.46 -22.21 25.22
C GLU A 488 -5.46 -21.68 26.26
N ASP A 489 -5.02 -20.78 27.15
CA ASP A 489 -5.85 -20.14 28.17
C ASP A 489 -6.77 -19.02 27.63
N GLY A 490 -6.78 -18.82 26.31
CA GLY A 490 -7.59 -17.81 25.63
C GLY A 490 -6.99 -16.41 25.66
N THR A 491 -5.73 -16.25 26.06
CA THR A 491 -5.05 -14.95 26.05
C THR A 491 -4.43 -14.62 24.70
N PHE A 492 -4.41 -13.33 24.36
CA PHE A 492 -3.71 -12.76 23.22
C PHE A 492 -3.13 -11.40 23.58
N THR A 493 -1.94 -11.09 23.11
CA THR A 493 -1.33 -9.76 23.31
C THR A 493 -1.48 -8.96 22.03
N LEU A 494 -2.30 -7.90 22.08
CA LEU A 494 -2.33 -6.87 21.07
C LEU A 494 -0.92 -6.27 20.99
N PRO A 495 -0.25 -6.31 19.83
CA PRO A 495 1.07 -5.71 19.72
C PRO A 495 0.97 -4.18 19.74
N ALA A 496 2.07 -3.50 20.03
CA ALA A 496 2.12 -2.05 20.22
C ALA A 496 1.55 -1.26 19.03
N GLU A 497 1.77 -1.76 17.81
CA GLU A 497 1.27 -1.16 16.57
C GLU A 497 -0.27 -1.19 16.42
N MET A 498 -0.97 -2.03 17.18
CA MET A 498 -2.45 -2.04 17.24
C MET A 498 -3.00 -1.12 18.33
N VAL A 499 -2.14 -0.47 19.11
CA VAL A 499 -2.49 0.51 20.14
C VAL A 499 -2.05 1.90 19.68
N ASP A 500 -2.37 2.21 18.42
CA ASP A 500 -2.05 3.46 17.73
C ASP A 500 -3.20 4.48 17.77
N GLY A 501 -4.17 4.26 18.65
CA GLY A 501 -5.38 5.05 18.85
C GLY A 501 -6.31 4.29 19.78
N ASP A 502 -7.58 4.68 19.83
CA ASP A 502 -8.59 3.90 20.53
C ASP A 502 -8.74 2.51 19.91
N VAL A 503 -9.11 1.53 20.73
CA VAL A 503 -9.25 0.13 20.34
C VAL A 503 -10.66 -0.36 20.66
N SER A 504 -11.31 -0.98 19.69
CA SER A 504 -12.59 -1.66 19.82
C SER A 504 -12.44 -3.13 19.46
N LEU A 505 -12.84 -3.99 20.40
CA LEU A 505 -12.69 -5.43 20.32
C LEU A 505 -14.04 -6.11 20.13
N GLU A 506 -14.16 -6.90 19.06
CA GLU A 506 -15.33 -7.75 18.84
C GLU A 506 -14.93 -9.22 18.92
N GLY A 507 -15.30 -9.84 20.05
CA GLY A 507 -15.04 -11.26 20.28
C GLY A 507 -15.95 -12.14 19.43
N ILE A 508 -15.36 -13.06 18.66
CA ILE A 508 -16.10 -13.97 17.79
C ILE A 508 -16.40 -15.24 18.57
N PHE A 509 -17.57 -15.32 19.20
CA PHE A 509 -18.03 -16.49 19.96
C PHE A 509 -19.02 -17.33 19.17
N ILE A 510 -18.93 -18.65 19.33
CA ILE A 510 -19.65 -19.65 18.56
C ILE A 510 -20.12 -20.79 19.45
N ASP A 511 -21.31 -21.32 19.17
CA ASP A 511 -21.95 -22.34 20.00
C ASP A 511 -21.07 -23.60 20.08
N ALA A 512 -20.71 -24.03 21.29
CA ALA A 512 -19.88 -25.22 21.50
C ALA A 512 -20.56 -26.50 20.99
N LYS A 513 -21.89 -26.51 20.83
CA LYS A 513 -22.64 -27.61 20.20
C LYS A 513 -22.35 -27.73 18.71
N THR A 514 -21.75 -26.72 18.07
CA THR A 514 -21.39 -26.75 16.65
C THR A 514 -19.94 -27.22 16.43
N THR A 515 -19.36 -27.92 17.39
CA THR A 515 -17.95 -28.36 17.31
C THR A 515 -17.81 -29.66 16.52
N LEU A 516 -16.88 -29.68 15.56
CA LEU A 516 -16.47 -30.87 14.83
C LEU A 516 -14.99 -31.15 15.09
N THR A 517 -14.70 -32.29 15.71
CA THR A 517 -13.33 -32.75 15.98
C THR A 517 -12.90 -33.71 14.87
N TYR A 518 -11.70 -33.52 14.34
CA TYR A 518 -11.07 -34.43 13.39
C TYR A 518 -9.94 -35.16 14.12
N GLU A 519 -10.06 -36.48 14.27
CA GLU A 519 -9.00 -37.34 14.80
C GLU A 519 -8.31 -38.05 13.65
N VAL A 520 -7.01 -37.82 13.49
CA VAL A 520 -6.21 -38.42 12.42
C VAL A 520 -5.58 -39.72 12.92
N TYR A 521 -5.78 -40.79 12.15
CA TYR A 521 -5.22 -42.11 12.39
C TYR A 521 -4.28 -42.49 11.25
N PHE A 522 -3.07 -42.92 11.61
CA PHE A 522 -2.06 -43.45 10.72
C PHE A 522 -1.73 -44.88 11.13
N ASN A 523 -1.73 -45.83 10.20
CA ASN A 523 -1.59 -47.28 10.49
C ASN A 523 -2.54 -47.78 11.60
N ASN A 524 -3.76 -47.24 11.64
CA ASN A 524 -4.79 -47.53 12.64
C ASN A 524 -4.45 -47.09 14.07
N GLU A 525 -3.41 -46.26 14.26
CA GLU A 525 -3.06 -45.63 15.52
C GLU A 525 -3.39 -44.13 15.47
N PHE A 526 -3.88 -43.58 16.57
CA PHE A 526 -4.16 -42.15 16.69
C PHE A 526 -2.84 -41.36 16.68
N VAL A 527 -2.73 -40.34 15.83
CA VAL A 527 -1.51 -39.53 15.71
C VAL A 527 -1.71 -38.03 15.87
N TYR A 528 -2.92 -37.50 15.62
CA TYR A 528 -3.18 -36.06 15.69
C TYR A 528 -4.67 -35.77 15.85
N SER A 529 -5.04 -34.61 16.39
CA SER A 529 -6.40 -34.10 16.28
C SER A 529 -6.47 -32.59 16.13
N THR A 530 -7.50 -32.12 15.44
CA THR A 530 -7.84 -30.69 15.33
C THR A 530 -9.34 -30.49 15.50
N VAL A 531 -9.73 -29.28 15.92
CA VAL A 531 -11.12 -28.93 16.22
C VAL A 531 -11.56 -27.76 15.37
N VAL A 532 -12.66 -27.93 14.64
CA VAL A 532 -13.37 -26.85 13.96
C VAL A 532 -14.61 -26.51 14.78
N ASN A 533 -14.65 -25.27 15.27
CA ASN A 533 -15.82 -24.76 15.95
C ASN A 533 -16.74 -24.05 14.92
N GLY A 534 -18.05 -23.96 15.17
CA GLY A 534 -18.97 -23.29 14.23
C GLY A 534 -19.32 -24.15 13.01
N ALA A 535 -19.07 -25.46 13.07
CA ALA A 535 -19.35 -26.39 12.00
C ALA A 535 -20.85 -26.53 11.76
N LYS A 536 -21.21 -26.92 10.53
CA LYS A 536 -22.58 -27.26 10.15
C LYS A 536 -22.67 -28.76 9.91
N THR A 537 -23.86 -29.33 10.10
CA THR A 537 -24.16 -30.67 9.60
C THR A 537 -24.11 -30.67 8.07
N GLY A 538 -23.74 -31.79 7.46
CA GLY A 538 -23.49 -31.88 6.03
C GLY A 538 -22.25 -32.70 5.70
N ALA A 539 -21.80 -32.62 4.45
CA ALA A 539 -20.65 -33.36 3.97
C ALA A 539 -19.39 -33.01 4.78
N VAL A 540 -18.61 -34.02 5.16
CA VAL A 540 -17.32 -33.81 5.83
C VAL A 540 -16.37 -33.16 4.84
N THR A 541 -15.89 -31.96 5.19
CA THR A 541 -14.76 -31.33 4.51
C THR A 541 -13.54 -31.44 5.41
N ILE A 542 -12.45 -32.02 4.91
CA ILE A 542 -11.20 -32.13 5.65
C ILE A 542 -10.52 -30.75 5.67
N PRO A 543 -10.17 -30.19 6.84
CA PRO A 543 -9.52 -28.89 6.93
C PRO A 543 -8.19 -28.87 6.17
N GLU A 544 -7.94 -27.82 5.39
CA GLU A 544 -6.70 -27.68 4.62
C GLU A 544 -5.44 -27.74 5.51
N GLY A 545 -5.53 -27.27 6.76
CA GLY A 545 -4.44 -27.36 7.73
C GLY A 545 -4.03 -28.78 8.13
N LEU A 546 -4.84 -29.80 7.82
CA LEU A 546 -4.47 -31.21 7.97
C LEU A 546 -3.65 -31.73 6.80
N ASN A 547 -3.63 -31.04 5.66
CA ASN A 547 -2.88 -31.49 4.49
C ASN A 547 -1.39 -31.55 4.82
N ARG A 548 -0.77 -32.65 4.40
CA ARG A 548 0.67 -32.89 4.48
C ARG A 548 1.10 -33.45 3.14
N ASP A 549 2.32 -33.12 2.74
CA ASP A 549 2.93 -33.73 1.58
C ASP A 549 3.01 -35.25 1.76
N PHE A 550 2.76 -35.99 0.67
CA PHE A 550 2.75 -37.45 0.66
C PHE A 550 1.74 -38.12 1.60
N VAL A 551 0.67 -37.41 1.99
CA VAL A 551 -0.41 -37.98 2.78
C VAL A 551 -1.73 -37.84 2.04
N GLU A 552 -2.37 -38.98 1.78
CA GLU A 552 -3.75 -39.02 1.34
C GLU A 552 -4.67 -39.12 2.56
N LEU A 553 -5.66 -38.23 2.62
CA LEU A 553 -6.62 -38.17 3.72
C LEU A 553 -7.99 -38.62 3.27
N SER A 554 -8.59 -39.51 4.06
CA SER A 554 -9.97 -39.96 3.86
C SER A 554 -10.73 -39.93 5.17
N SER A 555 -11.98 -39.52 5.13
CA SER A 555 -12.86 -39.57 6.30
C SER A 555 -13.56 -40.93 6.41
N ASP A 556 -13.70 -41.44 7.63
CA ASP A 556 -14.51 -42.63 7.92
C ASP A 556 -16.02 -42.40 7.72
N THR A 557 -16.43 -41.13 7.76
CA THR A 557 -17.81 -40.67 7.63
C THR A 557 -17.89 -39.62 6.52
N GLN A 558 -18.86 -39.77 5.60
CA GLN A 558 -19.03 -38.80 4.51
C GLN A 558 -19.88 -37.60 4.90
N THR A 559 -20.74 -37.75 5.92
CA THR A 559 -21.71 -36.73 6.34
C THR A 559 -21.84 -36.70 7.86
N VAL A 560 -21.77 -35.51 8.44
CA VAL A 560 -22.07 -35.24 9.85
C VAL A 560 -23.55 -34.90 10.00
N THR A 561 -24.30 -35.70 10.75
CA THR A 561 -25.76 -35.56 10.91
C THR A 561 -26.18 -34.86 12.20
N SER A 562 -25.27 -34.77 13.18
CA SER A 562 -25.48 -34.06 14.44
C SER A 562 -24.15 -33.53 14.95
N LEU A 563 -24.19 -32.47 15.76
CA LEU A 563 -23.02 -31.87 16.39
C LEU A 563 -23.28 -31.73 17.91
N PRO A 564 -22.24 -31.76 18.76
CA PRO A 564 -20.83 -31.91 18.40
C PRO A 564 -20.52 -33.33 17.92
N ALA A 565 -19.57 -33.47 17.00
CA ALA A 565 -19.18 -34.76 16.45
C ALA A 565 -17.66 -34.93 16.41
N THR A 566 -17.24 -36.18 16.33
CA THR A 566 -15.85 -36.56 16.06
C THR A 566 -15.83 -37.39 14.79
N VAL A 567 -14.98 -36.99 13.85
CA VAL A 567 -14.76 -37.64 12.57
C VAL A 567 -13.36 -38.20 12.59
N ARG A 568 -13.23 -39.48 12.23
CA ARG A 568 -11.91 -40.09 12.09
C ARG A 568 -11.42 -39.89 10.65
N ILE A 569 -10.23 -39.31 10.54
CA ILE A 569 -9.50 -39.15 9.29
C ILE A 569 -8.44 -40.24 9.23
N ASN A 570 -8.51 -41.11 8.23
CA ASN A 570 -7.47 -42.07 7.95
C ASN A 570 -6.43 -41.40 7.04
N ALA A 571 -5.20 -41.32 7.53
CA ALA A 571 -4.04 -40.86 6.79
C ALA A 571 -3.31 -42.05 6.17
N VAL A 572 -3.09 -41.99 4.87
CA VAL A 572 -2.31 -42.99 4.12
C VAL A 572 -1.04 -42.31 3.62
N TRP A 573 0.10 -42.86 4.01
CA TRP A 573 1.40 -42.38 3.56
C TRP A 573 1.71 -42.89 2.15
N THR A 574 1.97 -41.97 1.23
CA THR A 574 2.31 -42.22 -0.19
C THR A 574 3.72 -41.75 -0.54
N GLY A 575 4.54 -41.49 0.48
CA GLY A 575 5.86 -40.91 0.28
C GLY A 575 6.91 -41.88 -0.25
N PRO A 576 8.06 -41.34 -0.69
CA PRO A 576 9.04 -42.08 -1.48
C PRO A 576 9.87 -43.07 -0.63
N MET A 577 9.74 -43.02 0.71
CA MET A 577 10.27 -44.03 1.64
C MET A 577 9.13 -44.73 2.37
N LYS A 578 9.19 -46.05 2.52
CA LYS A 578 8.26 -46.80 3.37
C LYS A 578 8.59 -46.56 4.84
N VAL A 579 7.56 -46.30 5.64
CA VAL A 579 7.66 -46.28 7.10
C VAL A 579 7.88 -47.72 7.58
N ALA A 580 8.96 -47.93 8.32
CA ALA A 580 9.30 -49.22 8.90
C ALA A 580 8.24 -49.66 9.92
N THR A 581 7.98 -50.95 9.96
CA THR A 581 7.00 -51.56 10.87
C THR A 581 7.72 -52.42 11.90
N ALA A 582 6.98 -52.95 12.87
CA ALA A 582 7.51 -53.91 13.83
C ALA A 582 7.94 -55.24 13.17
N THR A 583 7.44 -55.55 11.96
CA THR A 583 7.70 -56.84 11.29
C THR A 583 8.71 -56.74 10.15
N ASP A 584 8.83 -55.57 9.51
CA ASP A 584 9.77 -55.37 8.41
C ASP A 584 10.36 -53.96 8.34
N THR A 585 11.51 -53.85 7.69
CA THR A 585 12.17 -52.56 7.44
C THR A 585 12.73 -52.54 6.04
N THR A 586 12.38 -51.48 5.30
CA THR A 586 12.96 -51.19 4.00
C THR A 586 14.07 -50.17 4.20
N TRP A 587 15.26 -50.51 3.70
CA TRP A 587 16.47 -49.72 3.78
C TRP A 587 16.71 -49.03 2.45
N TYR A 588 16.88 -47.73 2.52
CA TYR A 588 17.07 -46.84 1.39
C TYR A 588 18.47 -46.26 1.40
N ASN A 589 19.09 -46.20 0.24
CA ASN A 589 20.15 -45.25 0.00
C ASN A 589 19.52 -43.88 -0.26
N LEU A 590 20.03 -42.83 0.38
CA LEU A 590 19.47 -41.48 0.27
C LEU A 590 20.49 -40.57 -0.43
N LYS A 591 20.34 -40.43 -1.75
CA LYS A 591 21.18 -39.55 -2.55
C LYS A 591 20.81 -38.09 -2.29
N VAL A 592 21.82 -37.25 -2.09
CA VAL A 592 21.64 -35.79 -2.04
C VAL A 592 22.71 -35.11 -2.90
N SER A 593 22.29 -34.32 -3.89
CA SER A 593 23.18 -33.61 -4.83
C SER A 593 24.09 -34.52 -5.70
N SER A 594 25.10 -33.94 -6.37
CA SER A 594 26.04 -34.63 -7.28
C SER A 594 27.34 -35.08 -6.61
N GLN A 595 27.50 -34.88 -5.30
CA GLN A 595 28.69 -35.25 -4.52
C GLN A 595 28.27 -35.93 -3.22
N PRO A 596 28.98 -36.96 -2.73
CA PRO A 596 28.70 -37.58 -1.44
C PRO A 596 28.70 -36.57 -0.29
N LYS A 597 27.71 -36.65 0.60
CA LYS A 597 27.58 -35.77 1.77
C LYS A 597 27.60 -36.57 3.08
N TRP A 598 28.15 -35.96 4.13
CA TRP A 598 28.53 -36.63 5.37
C TRP A 598 27.66 -36.14 6.52
N VAL A 599 27.21 -37.04 7.39
CA VAL A 599 26.64 -36.68 8.69
C VAL A 599 27.67 -37.06 9.75
N SER A 600 28.24 -36.06 10.41
CA SER A 600 29.15 -36.29 11.53
C SER A 600 28.36 -36.91 12.68
N SER A 601 28.82 -38.05 13.19
CA SER A 601 28.49 -38.40 14.57
C SER A 601 29.55 -37.71 15.45
N ARG A 602 29.16 -37.09 16.57
CA ARG A 602 30.15 -36.43 17.46
C ARG A 602 30.99 -37.45 18.26
N THR A 603 30.65 -38.75 18.17
CA THR A 603 31.05 -39.74 19.18
C THR A 603 31.40 -41.13 18.61
N TYR A 604 31.15 -41.41 17.33
CA TYR A 604 31.28 -42.75 16.74
C TYR A 604 32.03 -42.75 15.40
N ALA A 605 32.95 -43.69 15.24
CA ALA A 605 33.42 -44.17 13.95
C ALA A 605 32.62 -45.44 13.58
N PRO A 606 32.06 -45.57 12.37
CA PRO A 606 32.31 -44.73 11.19
C PRO A 606 31.37 -43.51 11.07
N ASN A 607 31.79 -42.53 10.25
CA ASN A 607 30.88 -41.50 9.73
C ASN A 607 29.77 -42.20 8.93
N VAL A 608 28.52 -41.73 9.06
CA VAL A 608 27.40 -42.21 8.22
C VAL A 608 27.11 -41.19 7.13
N TYR A 609 26.50 -41.64 6.04
CA TYR A 609 26.51 -40.86 4.80
C TYR A 609 25.15 -40.77 4.14
N PHE A 610 24.95 -39.63 3.48
CA PHE A 610 24.03 -39.46 2.37
C PHE A 610 24.89 -39.47 1.10
N ILE A 611 25.16 -40.68 0.58
CA ILE A 611 26.10 -40.88 -0.54
C ILE A 611 25.41 -40.78 -1.90
N ASP A 612 26.22 -40.60 -2.95
CA ASP A 612 25.81 -40.81 -4.34
C ASP A 612 25.76 -42.32 -4.71
N GLN A 613 25.75 -42.65 -6.00
CA GLN A 613 25.65 -44.03 -6.49
C GLN A 613 26.88 -44.92 -6.15
N SER A 614 27.92 -44.40 -5.50
CA SER A 614 29.07 -45.18 -5.05
C SER A 614 28.86 -45.75 -3.65
N ASP A 615 29.09 -47.06 -3.43
CA ASP A 615 28.94 -47.75 -2.13
C ASP A 615 27.50 -47.80 -1.54
N THR A 616 26.47 -47.93 -2.39
CA THR A 616 25.04 -47.81 -2.03
C THR A 616 24.48 -48.90 -1.10
N ASP A 617 25.18 -50.03 -0.96
CA ASP A 617 24.74 -51.20 -0.18
C ASP A 617 25.39 -51.33 1.21
N LYS A 618 26.34 -50.44 1.55
CA LYS A 618 26.97 -50.44 2.87
C LYS A 618 25.98 -49.97 3.94
N ASP A 619 25.98 -50.64 5.09
CA ASP A 619 25.10 -50.29 6.23
C ASP A 619 25.21 -48.80 6.63
N ALA A 620 26.38 -48.17 6.50
CA ALA A 620 26.58 -46.74 6.83
C ALA A 620 25.84 -45.77 5.87
N ALA A 621 25.41 -46.24 4.70
CA ALA A 621 24.67 -45.48 3.71
C ALA A 621 23.16 -45.79 3.69
N LEU A 622 22.73 -46.77 4.49
CA LEU A 622 21.36 -47.25 4.48
C LEU A 622 20.54 -46.59 5.59
N TRP A 623 19.42 -46.00 5.19
CA TRP A 623 18.51 -45.28 6.05
C TRP A 623 17.11 -45.87 6.00
N ALA A 624 16.42 -45.86 7.14
CA ALA A 624 15.03 -46.23 7.28
C ALA A 624 14.23 -45.06 7.88
N LEU A 625 12.94 -45.02 7.58
CA LEU A 625 12.00 -44.02 8.11
C LEU A 625 11.12 -44.68 9.18
N THR A 626 10.93 -44.04 10.33
CA THR A 626 9.97 -44.45 11.38
C THR A 626 9.14 -43.25 11.83
N GLY A 627 8.06 -43.46 12.58
CA GLY A 627 7.20 -42.36 13.08
C GLY A 627 5.99 -42.14 12.17
N ASP A 628 5.46 -40.91 12.18
CA ASP A 628 4.21 -40.58 11.49
C ASP A 628 4.22 -39.14 10.94
N PRO A 629 3.34 -38.81 9.96
CA PRO A 629 3.38 -37.52 9.27
C PRO A 629 2.89 -36.31 10.09
N TYR A 630 2.34 -36.51 11.29
CA TYR A 630 1.81 -35.45 12.14
C TYR A 630 2.62 -35.24 13.43
N GLY A 631 3.10 -36.32 14.06
CA GLY A 631 4.07 -36.30 15.16
C GLY A 631 5.51 -36.07 14.69
N GLY A 632 5.78 -36.34 13.41
CA GLY A 632 7.10 -36.19 12.78
C GLY A 632 7.79 -37.53 12.58
N PHE A 633 8.50 -37.67 11.47
CA PHE A 633 9.27 -38.86 11.14
C PHE A 633 10.69 -38.81 11.74
N HIS A 634 11.28 -39.99 11.94
CA HIS A 634 12.66 -40.17 12.34
C HIS A 634 13.44 -40.93 11.27
N LEU A 635 14.67 -40.49 11.01
CA LEU A 635 15.61 -41.14 10.09
C LEU A 635 16.62 -41.96 10.88
N ILE A 636 16.67 -43.25 10.58
CA ILE A 636 17.48 -44.26 11.27
C ILE A 636 18.54 -44.80 10.33
N ASN A 637 19.81 -44.73 10.73
CA ASN A 637 20.89 -45.32 9.96
C ASN A 637 21.15 -46.78 10.36
N LYS A 638 21.41 -47.65 9.38
CA LYS A 638 21.59 -49.07 9.62
C LYS A 638 22.84 -49.42 10.42
N ALA A 639 23.96 -48.73 10.19
CA ALA A 639 25.23 -49.04 10.86
C ALA A 639 25.20 -48.74 12.37
N VAL A 640 24.45 -47.71 12.76
CA VAL A 640 24.33 -47.28 14.17
C VAL A 640 23.14 -47.95 14.85
N GLY A 641 22.14 -48.36 14.07
CA GLY A 641 20.99 -49.11 14.54
C GLY A 641 19.88 -48.23 15.12
N PRO A 642 18.78 -48.86 15.56
CA PRO A 642 17.54 -48.17 15.91
C PRO A 642 17.58 -47.48 17.28
N THR A 643 18.72 -47.38 17.94
CA THR A 643 18.85 -46.59 19.18
C THR A 643 19.27 -45.14 18.93
N HIS A 644 19.53 -44.77 17.67
CA HIS A 644 19.99 -43.45 17.28
C HIS A 644 19.13 -42.86 16.17
N VAL A 645 18.94 -41.54 16.22
CA VAL A 645 18.12 -40.77 15.29
C VAL A 645 18.92 -39.58 14.75
N LEU A 646 18.60 -39.16 13.53
CA LEU A 646 19.03 -37.85 13.04
C LEU A 646 18.33 -36.75 13.86
N ALA A 647 19.10 -35.88 14.50
CA ALA A 647 18.60 -34.78 15.31
C ALA A 647 19.43 -33.50 15.11
N SER A 648 18.84 -32.33 15.41
CA SER A 648 19.53 -31.03 15.35
C SER A 648 18.95 -30.03 16.35
N ALA A 649 19.72 -29.04 16.80
CA ALA A 649 19.21 -27.95 17.64
C ALA A 649 18.24 -27.04 16.87
N SER A 650 17.06 -26.75 17.44
CA SER A 650 16.11 -25.80 16.83
C SER A 650 16.73 -24.41 16.66
N PRO A 651 16.51 -23.73 15.52
CA PRO A 651 16.98 -22.37 15.30
C PRO A 651 16.07 -21.30 15.93
N LYS A 652 14.92 -21.67 16.52
CA LYS A 652 13.92 -20.73 17.04
C LYS A 652 14.51 -19.82 18.13
N GLY A 653 14.36 -18.51 17.94
CA GLY A 653 14.88 -17.49 18.86
C GLY A 653 16.39 -17.22 18.74
N SER A 654 17.09 -17.85 17.78
CA SER A 654 18.51 -17.61 17.54
C SER A 654 18.76 -16.68 16.35
N GLY A 655 19.69 -15.74 16.50
CA GLY A 655 20.05 -14.76 15.47
C GLY A 655 21.19 -15.16 14.53
N ASN A 656 21.75 -16.37 14.63
CA ASN A 656 23.03 -16.71 13.96
C ASN A 656 23.05 -18.03 13.17
N ALA A 657 23.76 -17.95 12.03
CA ALA A 657 23.92 -18.98 11.03
C ALA A 657 25.02 -20.00 11.39
N GLY A 658 24.62 -21.18 11.87
CA GLY A 658 25.22 -22.44 11.41
C GLY A 658 26.08 -23.27 12.35
N GLY A 659 26.58 -22.73 13.48
CA GLY A 659 27.48 -23.51 14.35
C GLY A 659 26.77 -24.56 15.23
N PHE A 660 25.54 -24.27 15.65
CA PHE A 660 24.78 -25.09 16.60
C PHE A 660 23.64 -25.89 15.97
N THR A 661 23.37 -25.72 14.67
CA THR A 661 22.21 -26.30 13.97
C THR A 661 22.56 -27.48 13.08
N TYR A 662 23.75 -28.06 13.23
CA TYR A 662 24.15 -29.23 12.46
C TYR A 662 23.30 -30.44 12.85
N ALA A 663 22.79 -31.14 11.84
CA ALA A 663 22.16 -32.43 12.03
C ALA A 663 23.23 -33.49 12.32
N THR A 664 23.05 -34.21 13.42
CA THR A 664 23.94 -35.27 13.91
C THR A 664 23.13 -36.50 14.29
N LEU A 665 23.76 -37.66 14.34
CA LEU A 665 23.14 -38.84 14.95
C LEU A 665 23.26 -38.73 16.47
N GLU A 666 22.12 -38.75 17.15
CA GLU A 666 22.02 -38.67 18.61
C GLU A 666 21.27 -39.89 19.16
N SER A 667 21.55 -40.24 20.42
CA SER A 667 20.80 -41.28 21.11
C SER A 667 19.33 -40.89 21.20
N ALA A 668 18.47 -41.80 20.77
CA ALA A 668 17.02 -41.62 20.79
C ALA A 668 16.48 -41.45 22.23
N SER A 669 17.12 -42.08 23.22
CA SER A 669 16.70 -41.98 24.62
C SER A 669 17.24 -40.73 25.34
N GLU A 670 18.21 -40.02 24.78
CA GLU A 670 18.96 -38.96 25.46
C GLU A 670 19.27 -37.78 24.52
N LEU A 671 18.23 -37.19 23.92
CA LEU A 671 18.42 -36.03 23.04
C LEU A 671 18.91 -34.81 23.83
N PRO A 672 19.90 -34.05 23.33
CA PRO A 672 20.34 -32.81 23.98
C PRO A 672 19.19 -31.80 24.08
N THR A 673 19.20 -30.97 25.14
CA THR A 673 18.19 -29.94 25.33
C THR A 673 18.13 -28.98 24.13
N GLY A 674 16.91 -28.75 23.62
CA GLY A 674 16.68 -27.89 22.46
C GLY A 674 16.84 -28.58 21.10
N TYR A 675 17.18 -29.87 21.06
CA TYR A 675 17.22 -30.65 19.83
C TYR A 675 15.83 -31.15 19.43
N THR A 676 15.63 -31.26 18.11
CA THR A 676 14.49 -31.92 17.48
C THR A 676 14.99 -33.10 16.65
N SER A 677 14.26 -34.22 16.72
CA SER A 677 14.49 -35.41 15.90
C SER A 677 13.28 -35.77 15.04
N GLY A 678 12.15 -35.09 15.21
CA GLY A 678 10.97 -35.21 14.37
C GLY A 678 11.12 -34.37 13.10
N TRP A 679 10.85 -34.99 11.96
CA TRP A 679 11.02 -34.40 10.64
C TRP A 679 9.74 -34.51 9.81
N PHE A 680 9.33 -33.41 9.19
CA PHE A 680 8.33 -33.42 8.14
C PHE A 680 9.02 -33.51 6.78
N LEU A 681 8.63 -34.53 6.01
CA LEU A 681 9.09 -34.74 4.64
C LEU A 681 8.16 -33.96 3.71
N ASN A 682 8.74 -33.14 2.83
CA ASN A 682 8.02 -32.26 1.92
C ASN A 682 8.44 -32.53 0.48
N VAL A 683 7.53 -32.35 -0.48
CA VAL A 683 7.79 -32.52 -1.92
C VAL A 683 8.89 -31.57 -2.34
N SER A 684 9.94 -32.09 -2.99
CA SER A 684 10.99 -31.24 -3.50
C SER A 684 10.56 -30.58 -4.81
N PRO A 685 10.69 -29.25 -4.96
CA PRO A 685 10.55 -28.59 -6.27
C PRO A 685 11.66 -28.96 -7.27
N ASN A 686 12.74 -29.58 -6.81
CA ASN A 686 13.93 -29.86 -7.63
C ASN A 686 13.95 -31.29 -8.19
N ASP A 687 13.19 -32.22 -7.61
CA ASP A 687 13.10 -33.61 -8.07
C ASP A 687 11.75 -34.22 -7.67
N GLU A 688 10.98 -34.68 -8.67
CA GLU A 688 9.65 -35.28 -8.46
C GLU A 688 9.71 -36.60 -7.65
N ALA A 689 10.85 -37.30 -7.66
CA ALA A 689 11.07 -38.49 -6.85
C ALA A 689 11.72 -38.18 -5.49
N GLY A 690 12.02 -36.91 -5.22
CA GLY A 690 12.76 -36.46 -4.05
C GLY A 690 11.93 -35.71 -3.02
N PHE A 691 12.50 -35.55 -1.84
CA PHE A 691 11.90 -34.78 -0.74
C PHE A 691 12.95 -33.93 -0.03
N TYR A 692 12.52 -32.89 0.68
CA TYR A 692 13.34 -32.19 1.66
C TYR A 692 12.70 -32.28 3.04
N ILE A 693 13.50 -32.10 4.10
CA ILE A 693 13.02 -32.25 5.48
C ILE A 693 12.98 -30.91 6.22
N CYS A 694 11.92 -30.72 7.00
CA CYS A 694 11.74 -29.61 7.93
C CYS A 694 11.58 -30.12 9.36
N ASN A 695 11.94 -29.29 10.34
CA ASN A 695 11.52 -29.55 11.73
C ASN A 695 10.03 -29.19 11.93
N PRO A 696 9.44 -29.50 13.10
CA PRO A 696 8.03 -29.20 13.37
C PRO A 696 7.67 -27.71 13.35
N GLU A 697 8.68 -26.84 13.44
CA GLU A 697 8.54 -25.38 13.39
C GLU A 697 8.63 -24.83 11.95
N GLY A 698 8.84 -25.70 10.96
CA GLY A 698 8.86 -25.35 9.54
C GLY A 698 10.22 -24.90 8.99
N TYR A 699 11.30 -24.99 9.77
CA TYR A 699 12.66 -24.69 9.29
C TYR A 699 13.24 -25.87 8.50
N GLY A 700 13.65 -25.61 7.25
CA GLY A 700 14.26 -26.61 6.38
C GLY A 700 15.73 -26.88 6.71
N LEU A 701 16.12 -28.15 6.70
CA LEU A 701 17.52 -28.54 6.74
C LEU A 701 18.13 -28.46 5.33
N ASN A 702 19.27 -27.79 5.21
CA ASN A 702 19.98 -27.60 3.96
C ASN A 702 21.47 -27.93 4.11
N TYR A 703 22.08 -28.47 3.07
CA TYR A 703 23.51 -28.66 2.97
C TYR A 703 24.21 -27.32 2.77
N ARG A 704 25.23 -27.10 3.59
CA ARG A 704 26.10 -25.93 3.50
C ARG A 704 27.35 -26.26 2.68
N ALA A 705 28.07 -25.21 2.27
CA ALA A 705 29.34 -25.34 1.54
C ALA A 705 30.41 -26.15 2.31
N ASN A 706 30.28 -26.28 3.63
CA ASN A 706 31.14 -27.12 4.47
C ASN A 706 30.69 -28.60 4.54
N ASN A 707 29.80 -29.03 3.65
CA ASN A 707 29.26 -30.40 3.54
C ASN A 707 28.45 -30.91 4.73
N ASN A 708 28.07 -30.05 5.68
CA ASN A 708 27.19 -30.40 6.79
C ASN A 708 25.74 -29.99 6.51
N LEU A 709 24.80 -30.80 7.01
CA LEU A 709 23.38 -30.53 6.98
C LEU A 709 22.99 -29.62 8.16
N ALA A 710 22.42 -28.44 7.90
CA ALA A 710 22.05 -27.48 8.93
C ALA A 710 20.87 -26.57 8.53
N TYR A 711 20.21 -25.94 9.50
CA TYR A 711 19.18 -24.94 9.20
C TYR A 711 19.77 -23.71 8.51
N TRP A 712 19.06 -23.19 7.50
CA TRP A 712 19.38 -21.94 6.81
C TRP A 712 18.17 -21.00 6.86
N THR A 713 18.40 -19.73 7.16
CA THR A 713 17.31 -18.75 7.38
C THR A 713 16.73 -18.18 6.08
N GLY A 714 17.42 -18.35 4.94
CA GLY A 714 17.06 -17.73 3.66
C GLY A 714 16.30 -18.62 2.66
N GLY A 715 15.91 -19.85 3.00
CA GLY A 715 15.16 -20.72 2.07
C GLY A 715 14.99 -22.17 2.51
N LYS A 716 13.96 -22.84 1.96
CA LYS A 716 13.70 -24.29 2.07
C LYS A 716 14.20 -24.98 0.78
N ASP A 717 14.73 -26.18 0.90
CA ASP A 717 15.26 -26.98 -0.21
C ASP A 717 16.33 -26.29 -1.09
N GLY A 718 17.32 -25.65 -0.45
CA GLY A 718 18.48 -25.02 -1.10
C GLY A 718 19.49 -26.03 -1.65
N GLY A 719 19.02 -26.99 -2.47
CA GLY A 719 19.84 -28.05 -3.08
C GLY A 719 20.03 -29.28 -2.20
N SER A 720 19.08 -29.57 -1.30
CA SER A 720 19.17 -30.65 -0.31
C SER A 720 18.08 -31.70 -0.47
N THR A 721 17.63 -31.88 -1.71
CA THR A 721 16.71 -32.92 -2.11
C THR A 721 17.30 -34.30 -1.84
N PHE A 722 16.63 -35.07 -0.99
CA PHE A 722 16.87 -36.47 -0.75
C PHE A 722 16.12 -37.29 -1.79
N VAL A 723 16.84 -38.08 -2.58
CA VAL A 723 16.26 -39.01 -3.56
C VAL A 723 16.49 -40.43 -3.05
N PRO A 724 15.45 -41.09 -2.50
CA PRO A 724 15.57 -42.43 -1.96
C PRO A 724 15.62 -43.50 -3.06
N THR A 725 16.57 -44.43 -2.92
CA THR A 725 16.64 -45.65 -3.72
C THR A 725 16.48 -46.85 -2.79
N GLU A 726 15.45 -47.68 -3.00
CA GLU A 726 15.28 -48.92 -2.24
C GLU A 726 16.46 -49.87 -2.50
N VAL A 727 17.14 -50.32 -1.44
CA VAL A 727 18.30 -51.22 -1.56
C VAL A 727 18.03 -52.60 -0.97
N LYS A 728 17.45 -52.66 0.23
CA LYS A 728 17.31 -53.91 0.98
C LYS A 728 16.06 -53.93 1.84
N LYS A 729 15.47 -55.12 2.01
CA LYS A 729 14.42 -55.38 3.00
C LYS A 729 14.91 -56.37 4.05
N THR A 730 14.58 -56.13 5.31
CA THR A 730 14.86 -57.03 6.42
C THR A 730 13.57 -57.49 7.07
N SER A 731 13.47 -58.80 7.37
CA SER A 731 12.35 -59.42 8.11
C SER A 731 12.45 -59.24 9.64
N THR A 732 13.35 -58.36 10.07
CA THR A 732 13.41 -57.81 11.43
C THR A 732 13.02 -56.36 11.27
N GLY A 733 11.84 -56.02 11.78
CA GLY A 733 11.35 -54.65 11.77
C GLY A 733 12.02 -53.80 12.84
N ILE A 734 12.07 -52.49 12.60
CA ILE A 734 12.33 -51.52 13.65
C ILE A 734 11.00 -51.32 14.36
N SER A 735 10.80 -52.07 15.46
CA SER A 735 9.72 -51.77 16.41
C SER A 735 9.87 -50.29 16.76
N GLY A 736 8.85 -49.48 16.44
CA GLY A 736 8.93 -48.03 16.43
C GLY A 736 9.79 -47.52 17.58
N LEU A 737 10.81 -46.71 17.26
CA LEU A 737 11.75 -46.24 18.27
C LEU A 737 10.97 -45.75 19.47
N THR A 738 11.08 -46.48 20.56
CA THR A 738 10.77 -45.90 21.86
C THR A 738 11.94 -44.95 22.13
N LEU A 739 11.91 -43.76 21.51
CA LEU A 739 12.25 -42.55 22.26
C LEU A 739 11.59 -42.79 23.62
N GLN A 740 12.26 -42.61 24.76
CA GLN A 740 11.57 -42.71 26.04
C GLN A 740 10.45 -41.66 26.09
N GLN A 741 9.33 -41.95 25.44
CA GLN A 741 8.01 -41.52 25.82
C GLN A 741 7.79 -42.33 27.06
N ASP A 742 8.22 -41.72 28.17
CA ASP A 742 7.80 -42.10 29.49
C ASP A 742 6.32 -42.52 29.37
N ALA A 743 5.95 -43.76 29.73
CA ALA A 743 4.57 -44.29 29.59
C ALA A 743 3.53 -43.51 30.43
N THR A 744 3.97 -42.38 30.98
CA THR A 744 3.28 -41.37 31.74
C THR A 744 3.09 -40.05 30.98
N THR A 745 3.61 -39.94 29.75
CA THR A 745 3.51 -38.75 28.89
C THR A 745 2.06 -38.55 28.48
N THR A 746 1.57 -37.35 28.74
CA THR A 746 0.19 -36.95 28.53
C THR A 746 0.16 -36.06 27.33
N TYR A 747 -0.70 -36.32 26.36
CA TYR A 747 -0.93 -35.42 25.23
C TYR A 747 -2.19 -34.64 25.46
N ASP A 748 -2.21 -33.35 25.15
CA ASP A 748 -3.49 -32.67 25.01
C ASP A 748 -4.21 -33.12 23.73
N LEU A 749 -5.42 -32.61 23.52
CA LEU A 749 -6.22 -32.87 22.31
C LEU A 749 -5.62 -32.24 21.03
N THR A 750 -4.47 -31.58 21.10
CA THR A 750 -3.73 -31.06 19.94
C THR A 750 -2.51 -31.93 19.61
N GLY A 751 -2.29 -33.02 20.35
CA GLY A 751 -1.14 -33.91 20.16
C GLY A 751 0.15 -33.40 20.81
N ARG A 752 0.09 -32.33 21.62
CA ARG A 752 1.26 -31.77 22.29
C ARG A 752 1.49 -32.48 23.62
N SER A 753 2.75 -32.86 23.89
CA SER A 753 3.13 -33.41 25.20
C SER A 753 2.94 -32.34 26.29
N VAL A 754 2.11 -32.65 27.29
CA VAL A 754 1.77 -31.83 28.45
C VAL A 754 2.19 -32.52 29.75
N GLY A 755 2.48 -31.71 30.79
CA GLY A 755 2.92 -32.20 32.08
C GLY A 755 1.83 -32.98 32.84
N LYS A 756 2.23 -33.81 33.82
CA LYS A 756 1.33 -34.66 34.64
C LYS A 756 0.22 -33.90 35.38
N ASN A 757 0.41 -32.60 35.61
CA ASN A 757 -0.53 -31.72 36.32
C ASN A 757 -1.47 -30.95 35.37
N HIS A 758 -1.41 -31.19 34.05
CA HIS A 758 -2.30 -30.58 33.07
C HIS A 758 -3.75 -31.01 33.37
N ARG A 759 -4.62 -30.03 33.62
CA ARG A 759 -6.04 -30.24 33.86
C ARG A 759 -6.79 -30.14 32.55
N GLY A 760 -7.70 -31.08 32.31
CA GLY A 760 -8.46 -31.14 31.08
C GLY A 760 -8.51 -32.54 30.50
N ILE A 761 -9.06 -32.61 29.29
CA ILE A 761 -9.12 -33.85 28.54
C ILE A 761 -7.77 -34.06 27.87
N VAL A 762 -7.17 -35.20 28.15
CA VAL A 762 -5.86 -35.57 27.65
C VAL A 762 -5.88 -36.97 27.06
N ILE A 763 -4.92 -37.28 26.21
CA ILE A 763 -4.69 -38.61 25.68
C ILE A 763 -3.45 -39.16 26.37
N ARG A 764 -3.62 -40.24 27.14
CA ARG A 764 -2.52 -40.98 27.76
C ARG A 764 -2.71 -42.45 27.41
N ASN A 765 -1.69 -43.09 26.84
CA ASN A 765 -1.73 -44.48 26.37
C ASN A 765 -2.91 -44.77 25.42
N GLY A 766 -3.16 -43.85 24.48
CA GLY A 766 -4.26 -43.98 23.51
C GLY A 766 -5.66 -43.89 24.11
N LYS A 767 -5.80 -43.51 25.40
CA LYS A 767 -7.08 -43.33 26.07
C LYS A 767 -7.31 -41.87 26.41
N LYS A 768 -8.51 -41.41 26.10
CA LYS A 768 -9.04 -40.11 26.54
C LYS A 768 -9.28 -40.16 28.05
N LEU A 769 -8.55 -39.37 28.80
CA LEU A 769 -8.68 -39.22 30.24
C LEU A 769 -9.08 -37.78 30.55
N LEU A 770 -10.06 -37.60 31.44
CA LEU A 770 -10.32 -36.30 32.04
C LEU A 770 -9.50 -36.20 33.33
N ILE A 771 -8.45 -35.37 33.32
CA ILE A 771 -7.67 -35.07 34.52
C ILE A 771 -8.26 -33.81 35.16
N LYS A 772 -8.83 -34.00 36.36
CA LYS A 772 -9.51 -32.94 37.13
C LYS A 772 -8.54 -32.05 37.88
#